data_AF-A0A9P0K1S3-F1
#
_entry.id   AF-A0A9P0K1S3-F1
#
_cell.length_a   1.000
_cell.length_b   1.000
_cell.length_c   1.000
_cell.angle_alpha   90.00
_cell.angle_beta   90.00
_cell.angle_gamma   90.00
#
_symmetry.space_group_name_H-M   'P 1'
#
loop_
_entity.id
_entity.type
_entity.pdbx_description
1 polymer ?
#
loop_
_entity_poly.entity_id
_entity_poly.type
_entity_poly.pdbx_seq_one_letter_code
_entity_poly.pdbx_strand_id
1 'polypeptide(L)'
;MKYGDVVQNKRRKMLYLVLLLVLYPFIAVSGINLTYIVKKDNDAFYPSCIAEELERYRAIGWIYPIPTNENDVPNVTTKFIPTLENEYNCKFSQHTLCTTRWALKDWRVDDSSQRTRTFLFDRRWEDLPVKIISNNKSNEFKERTDIENIPETSFSVRTSGVVELLLCSGWNPYSYPCYYYNINETQIYFTVYQTLPKDLGDKYITEHLEKYKGYAHILSQDEWRSFTISSTDSSLKLIDINLNRMLIQYKINETWKPMYMFMRSNSVSLWKIHENDFFFTNTTQISRLGPHLEVYSKDLCVSLLVSVCKNCEMIFFFRDGNVRKNLKRVRSTSLEEEWLEIKLKEENLQVEKMNLFVETKFVNESQDTRGFWAIDDVRICNENEVKVSFLHLMNMSIWNNSDDITCQVIEKPSWRPKKLVYDKIKDFPHVNYVNNATSITLSWAEEDPLHQIEYLIYYIANDVCTTEPHNVKRLKSNGFLTTKSNQITIDNLVPFTLYNITISTVLHEKNQLLFVHTLDSVELTPNEIPTNIEVRALEDRVNISWQVVGCQHRYGRIVYNVMVTNPSLNFTKKFSIQTDNSYEMTGLQPYTEYNLTIVAARNGKYLYNMVNANVISMKFRTLAGVAPPVENLELFSIDKNSASLRFDLPENPSGVASEIRVSRCNSLSFKKCKSLVTNIKKCPLWPKKYCVDVEYLLPNQSYTFKVSLKNYNTNRFGKEVTVDGYSDDRVPGAPQNITYQIVECTYSSCNLNVSWNHPYNQNATITMFNIILNSSEIREGIEDDKFIQEVYRMENKTYRPVYAYQIKYLPYSAKYKLYLQSANLAYKSDFTVIDVKTDDLGKHIDQSPKLVEKTDTTLFYQIPPLDSRLDYYTLTVFVQDFNESVPVDKELLKNEKIADNLCHNFGYSWISHSFKVATNKTSKIMIGNGKLHPLTKYCVTFIVTNNFKGAEHDVVYREKIRMSKSVVPSKKASTSGFDPLYMLLLLLLLVPIGFLIYRYLRKKKIIQKQDENNDNVYESLPFEECDSNFAINEHYDHLNHK
;
A
#
# COMPACT_ATOMS: atom_id res chain seq x y z
N MET A 1 -48.88 24.19 -1.21
CA MET A 1 -48.83 25.24 -0.17
C MET A 1 -48.78 26.61 -0.83
N LYS A 2 -49.25 27.68 -0.16
CA LYS A 2 -49.25 29.05 -0.69
C LYS A 2 -48.25 29.92 0.08
N TYR A 3 -47.83 31.03 -0.53
CA TYR A 3 -46.72 31.88 -0.06
C TYR A 3 -46.94 32.58 1.31
N GLY A 4 -48.15 32.53 1.88
CA GLY A 4 -48.49 33.22 3.14
C GLY A 4 -47.87 32.58 4.40
N ASP A 5 -47.78 31.25 4.45
CA ASP A 5 -47.40 30.49 5.65
C ASP A 5 -45.96 30.82 6.11
N VAL A 6 -45.09 31.15 5.16
CA VAL A 6 -43.68 31.53 5.38
C VAL A 6 -43.55 32.89 6.10
N VAL A 7 -44.49 33.82 5.86
CA VAL A 7 -44.42 35.19 6.38
C VAL A 7 -44.84 35.25 7.86
N GLN A 8 -45.89 34.54 8.25
CA GLN A 8 -46.31 34.48 9.66
C GLN A 8 -45.24 33.83 10.56
N ASN A 9 -44.57 32.78 10.09
CA ASN A 9 -43.57 32.06 10.88
C ASN A 9 -42.32 32.93 11.16
N LYS A 10 -41.91 33.78 10.22
CA LYS A 10 -40.84 34.78 10.47
C LYS A 10 -41.22 35.81 11.55
N ARG A 11 -42.45 36.33 11.55
CA ARG A 11 -42.89 37.32 12.56
C ARG A 11 -42.92 36.75 13.99
N ARG A 12 -43.38 35.50 14.18
CA ARG A 12 -43.35 34.85 15.51
C ARG A 12 -41.93 34.68 16.05
N LYS A 13 -40.96 34.30 15.22
CA LYS A 13 -39.55 34.16 15.64
C LYS A 13 -38.90 35.50 16.00
N MET A 14 -39.19 36.57 15.26
CA MET A 14 -38.75 37.93 15.61
C MET A 14 -39.29 38.39 16.97
N LEU A 15 -40.58 38.16 17.26
CA LEU A 15 -41.18 38.58 18.54
C LEU A 15 -40.54 37.86 19.73
N TYR A 16 -40.26 36.56 19.61
CA TYR A 16 -39.58 35.77 20.64
C TYR A 16 -38.13 36.25 20.89
N LEU A 17 -37.41 36.61 19.83
CA LEU A 17 -36.04 37.12 19.94
C LEU A 17 -36.00 38.48 20.67
N VAL A 18 -36.94 39.38 20.38
CA VAL A 18 -37.06 40.67 21.08
C VAL A 18 -37.45 40.47 22.54
N LEU A 19 -38.37 39.53 22.85
CA LEU A 19 -38.76 39.26 24.24
C LEU A 19 -37.58 38.73 25.08
N LEU A 20 -36.75 37.85 24.50
CA LEU A 20 -35.52 37.35 25.12
C LEU A 20 -34.49 38.47 25.38
N LEU A 21 -34.31 39.38 24.43
CA LEU A 21 -33.40 40.52 24.58
C LEU A 21 -33.87 41.53 25.64
N VAL A 22 -35.18 41.70 25.82
CA VAL A 22 -35.76 42.62 26.82
C VAL A 22 -35.77 42.03 28.24
N LEU A 23 -35.80 40.69 28.38
CA LEU A 23 -35.79 40.02 29.69
C LEU A 23 -34.39 39.74 30.25
N TYR A 24 -33.33 39.82 29.42
CA TYR A 24 -31.97 39.51 29.84
C TYR A 24 -31.37 40.40 30.97
N PRO A 25 -31.65 41.72 31.09
CA PRO A 25 -30.99 42.57 32.08
C PRO A 25 -31.58 42.48 33.51
N PHE A 26 -32.55 41.59 33.75
CA PHE A 26 -33.24 41.44 35.05
C PHE A 26 -32.85 40.18 35.84
N ILE A 27 -31.81 39.45 35.41
CA ILE A 27 -31.27 38.30 36.13
C ILE A 27 -29.76 38.49 36.34
N ALA A 28 -29.27 38.10 37.53
CA ALA A 28 -27.89 38.22 38.00
C ALA A 28 -27.38 39.67 38.22
N VAL A 29 -27.63 40.18 39.44
CA VAL A 29 -26.58 40.91 40.16
C VAL A 29 -25.57 39.86 40.60
N SER A 30 -24.51 39.65 39.80
CA SER A 30 -23.47 38.66 40.10
C SER A 30 -22.54 39.16 41.19
N GLY A 31 -22.51 38.46 42.33
CA GLY A 31 -21.38 38.54 43.26
C GLY A 31 -20.16 37.81 42.67
N ILE A 32 -18.97 38.12 43.20
CA ILE A 32 -17.77 37.30 42.99
C ILE A 32 -18.01 35.91 43.61
N ASN A 33 -17.69 34.86 42.88
CA ASN A 33 -17.86 33.48 43.33
C ASN A 33 -16.49 32.87 43.68
N LEU A 34 -16.05 33.13 44.91
CA LEU A 34 -14.89 32.45 45.50
C LEU A 34 -15.37 31.21 46.30
N THR A 35 -14.66 30.09 46.11
CA THR A 35 -14.82 28.89 46.92
C THR A 35 -13.57 28.69 47.78
N TYR A 36 -13.77 28.57 49.08
CA TYR A 36 -12.74 28.28 50.06
C TYR A 36 -12.90 26.83 50.52
N ILE A 37 -11.85 26.03 50.44
CA ILE A 37 -11.86 24.62 50.80
C ILE A 37 -10.92 24.36 51.96
N VAL A 38 -11.40 23.61 52.96
CA VAL A 38 -10.59 23.09 54.07
C VAL A 38 -10.57 21.57 54.00
N LYS A 39 -9.43 21.00 53.64
CA LYS A 39 -9.13 19.57 53.81
C LYS A 39 -8.59 19.33 55.22
N LYS A 40 -9.10 18.33 55.94
CA LYS A 40 -8.57 17.92 57.26
C LYS A 40 -8.01 16.50 57.23
N ASP A 41 -6.79 16.31 57.73
CA ASP A 41 -6.26 15.00 58.12
C ASP A 41 -5.94 15.00 59.62
N ASN A 42 -6.82 14.40 60.42
CA ASN A 42 -6.81 14.47 61.89
C ASN A 42 -6.86 15.93 62.35
N ASP A 43 -5.88 16.41 63.11
CA ASP A 43 -5.80 17.79 63.62
C ASP A 43 -5.14 18.78 62.63
N ALA A 44 -4.66 18.30 61.46
CA ALA A 44 -4.00 19.13 60.45
C ALA A 44 -5.00 19.67 59.41
N PHE A 45 -4.91 20.98 59.14
CA PHE A 45 -5.73 21.69 58.16
C PHE A 45 -4.91 22.05 56.91
N TYR A 46 -5.47 21.82 55.73
CA TYR A 46 -4.90 22.19 54.43
C TYR A 46 -5.90 23.10 53.70
N PRO A 47 -5.73 24.44 53.77
CA PRO A 47 -6.64 25.40 53.18
C PRO A 47 -6.28 25.69 51.71
N SER A 48 -7.26 25.63 50.80
CA SER A 48 -7.12 26.08 49.41
C SER A 48 -8.25 27.05 49.00
N CYS A 49 -7.96 27.94 48.05
CA CYS A 49 -8.90 28.96 47.58
C CYS A 49 -8.94 28.97 46.04
N ILE A 50 -10.16 29.03 45.51
CA ILE A 50 -10.47 28.91 44.08
C ILE A 50 -11.40 30.07 43.70
N ALA A 51 -11.12 30.71 42.57
CA ALA A 51 -11.99 31.70 41.96
C ALA A 51 -12.72 31.11 40.73
N GLU A 52 -14.03 31.40 40.59
CA GLU A 52 -14.78 31.05 39.39
C GLU A 52 -14.28 31.80 38.14
N GLU A 53 -14.83 31.44 36.97
CA GLU A 53 -14.26 31.77 35.65
C GLU A 53 -13.96 33.25 35.40
N LEU A 54 -14.79 34.17 35.92
CA LEU A 54 -14.62 35.61 35.76
C LEU A 54 -13.51 36.20 36.65
N GLU A 55 -13.32 35.64 37.85
CA GLU A 55 -12.30 36.10 38.80
C GLU A 55 -11.00 35.27 38.76
N ARG A 56 -10.94 34.19 37.96
CA ARG A 56 -9.92 33.12 38.00
C ARG A 56 -8.45 33.59 38.04
N TYR A 57 -8.14 34.79 37.53
CA TYR A 57 -6.78 35.34 37.46
C TYR A 57 -6.54 36.58 38.35
N ARG A 58 -7.57 37.07 39.05
CA ARG A 58 -7.51 38.20 40.00
C ARG A 58 -6.66 37.86 41.23
N ALA A 59 -6.08 38.87 41.87
CA ALA A 59 -5.30 38.77 43.10
C ALA A 59 -6.12 38.19 44.28
N ILE A 60 -5.66 37.08 44.86
CA ILE A 60 -6.26 36.44 46.04
C ILE A 60 -5.47 36.79 47.31
N GLY A 61 -6.14 37.40 48.29
CA GLY A 61 -5.60 37.68 49.62
C GLY A 61 -5.99 36.61 50.63
N TRP A 62 -5.01 36.02 51.31
CA TRP A 62 -5.25 35.11 52.44
C TRP A 62 -5.40 35.88 53.76
N ILE A 63 -6.39 35.48 54.55
CA ILE A 63 -6.69 35.99 55.89
C ILE A 63 -6.56 34.85 56.89
N TYR A 64 -5.85 35.12 57.99
CA TYR A 64 -5.49 34.20 59.07
C TYR A 64 -5.13 35.03 60.32
N PRO A 65 -5.15 34.47 61.54
CA PRO A 65 -4.71 35.19 62.75
C PRO A 65 -3.31 35.77 62.58
N ILE A 66 -3.11 37.06 62.87
CA ILE A 66 -1.83 37.76 62.64
C ILE A 66 -0.75 37.15 63.56
N PRO A 67 0.31 36.51 63.00
CA PRO A 67 1.34 35.86 63.81
C PRO A 67 2.26 36.91 64.46
N THR A 68 2.72 36.62 65.69
CA THR A 68 3.58 37.53 66.48
C THR A 68 5.05 37.52 66.08
N ASN A 69 5.45 36.66 65.13
CA ASN A 69 6.84 36.38 64.79
C ASN A 69 6.97 36.07 63.29
N GLU A 70 8.12 36.40 62.71
CA GLU A 70 8.39 36.32 61.26
C GLU A 70 8.41 34.87 60.75
N ASN A 71 8.90 33.94 61.57
CA ASN A 71 8.94 32.51 61.23
C ASN A 71 7.55 31.82 61.24
N ASP A 72 6.55 32.43 61.86
CA ASP A 72 5.19 31.88 61.98
C ASP A 72 4.25 32.41 60.86
N VAL A 73 4.77 33.17 59.88
CA VAL A 73 4.03 33.62 58.69
C VAL A 73 3.68 32.43 57.78
N PRO A 74 2.40 32.18 57.47
CA PRO A 74 2.01 31.20 56.48
C PRO A 74 2.57 31.55 55.10
N ASN A 75 3.21 30.57 54.44
CA ASN A 75 3.62 30.71 53.05
C ASN A 75 2.40 30.54 52.12
N VAL A 76 2.43 31.13 50.93
CA VAL A 76 1.34 31.04 49.93
C VAL A 76 1.93 30.49 48.64
N THR A 77 1.30 29.45 48.08
CA THR A 77 1.63 28.94 46.75
C THR A 77 0.41 29.05 45.85
N THR A 78 0.62 29.38 44.57
CA THR A 78 -0.46 29.44 43.57
C THR A 78 -0.10 28.56 42.38
N LYS A 79 -1.04 27.67 42.02
CA LYS A 79 -0.85 26.58 41.07
C LYS A 79 -1.92 26.63 39.99
N PHE A 80 -1.52 26.38 38.75
CA PHE A 80 -2.44 26.11 37.64
C PHE A 80 -2.63 24.60 37.48
N ILE A 81 -3.88 24.19 37.29
CA ILE A 81 -4.29 22.80 37.09
C ILE A 81 -4.97 22.70 35.72
N PRO A 82 -4.44 21.92 34.75
CA PRO A 82 -3.26 21.06 34.87
C PRO A 82 -1.97 21.88 34.86
N THR A 83 -0.96 21.40 35.57
CA THR A 83 0.35 22.09 35.65
C THR A 83 1.19 21.70 34.44
N LEU A 84 1.39 22.64 33.51
CA LEU A 84 2.16 22.45 32.29
C LEU A 84 3.54 23.10 32.42
N GLU A 85 4.49 22.38 32.98
CA GLU A 85 5.89 22.82 33.06
C GLU A 85 6.52 22.88 31.67
N ASN A 86 7.23 23.97 31.37
CA ASN A 86 7.83 24.20 30.07
C ASN A 86 8.99 25.20 30.14
N GLU A 87 9.99 25.06 29.26
CA GLU A 87 11.09 26.02 29.13
C GLU A 87 10.67 27.41 28.63
N TYR A 88 9.46 27.52 28.06
CA TYR A 88 8.84 28.77 27.64
C TYR A 88 8.18 29.55 28.80
N ASN A 89 7.94 28.92 29.96
CA ASN A 89 7.32 29.57 31.11
C ASN A 89 8.31 30.57 31.75
N CYS A 90 7.87 31.80 32.02
CA CYS A 90 8.72 32.91 32.46
C CYS A 90 7.97 33.97 33.27
N LYS A 91 8.38 34.17 34.53
CA LYS A 91 8.19 35.45 35.23
C LYS A 91 9.46 36.29 35.01
N PHE A 92 9.35 37.54 34.61
CA PHE A 92 10.54 38.34 34.31
C PHE A 92 11.02 39.07 35.56
N SER A 93 12.10 38.58 36.16
CA SER A 93 12.84 39.31 37.21
C SER A 93 14.31 39.40 36.88
N GLN A 94 14.96 40.46 37.38
CA GLN A 94 16.33 40.83 37.06
C GLN A 94 17.31 39.65 37.30
N HIS A 95 18.31 39.51 36.41
CA HIS A 95 19.37 38.49 36.48
C HIS A 95 18.94 37.00 36.50
N THR A 96 17.68 36.68 36.20
CA THR A 96 17.21 35.28 36.09
C THR A 96 17.72 34.56 34.83
N LEU A 97 17.84 33.22 34.92
CA LEU A 97 18.04 32.34 33.76
C LEU A 97 16.96 32.56 32.68
N CYS A 98 15.74 32.90 33.10
CA CYS A 98 14.61 33.03 32.20
C CYS A 98 14.67 34.31 31.35
N THR A 99 14.95 35.49 31.95
CA THR A 99 15.16 36.74 31.18
C THR A 99 16.30 36.60 30.17
N THR A 100 17.36 35.85 30.50
CA THR A 100 18.47 35.54 29.58
C THR A 100 18.00 34.73 28.36
N ARG A 101 17.15 33.71 28.56
CA ARG A 101 16.54 32.91 27.46
C ARG A 101 15.52 33.70 26.63
N TRP A 102 14.90 34.70 27.24
CA TRP A 102 13.88 35.56 26.66
C TRP A 102 14.42 36.86 26.06
N ALA A 103 15.73 37.06 26.00
CA ALA A 103 16.34 38.28 25.48
C ALA A 103 15.90 38.58 24.03
N LEU A 104 15.10 39.64 23.85
CA LEU A 104 14.63 40.14 22.55
C LEU A 104 15.36 41.43 22.18
N LYS A 105 15.54 41.65 20.87
CA LYS A 105 16.11 42.90 20.36
C LYS A 105 15.24 44.10 20.75
N ASP A 106 15.85 45.13 21.30
CA ASP A 106 15.23 46.39 21.74
C ASP A 106 14.11 46.22 22.80
N TRP A 107 14.06 45.10 23.53
CA TRP A 107 13.32 44.94 24.78
C TRP A 107 14.29 44.83 25.97
N ARG A 108 13.81 45.14 27.19
CA ARG A 108 14.57 45.07 28.44
C ARG A 108 13.66 44.82 29.63
N VAL A 109 14.23 44.40 30.76
CA VAL A 109 13.51 44.39 32.05
C VAL A 109 13.36 45.83 32.56
N ASP A 110 12.24 46.13 33.19
CA ASP A 110 12.04 47.27 34.09
C ASP A 110 12.01 46.74 35.52
N ASP A 111 12.79 47.36 36.39
CA ASP A 111 13.02 47.01 37.81
C ASP A 111 12.92 48.24 38.73
N SER A 112 12.75 49.43 38.15
CA SER A 112 12.96 50.70 38.86
C SER A 112 12.12 51.88 38.38
N SER A 113 11.37 51.78 37.27
CA SER A 113 10.46 52.87 36.88
C SER A 113 9.21 52.92 37.75
N GLN A 114 8.47 54.04 37.68
CA GLN A 114 7.15 54.22 38.32
C GLN A 114 6.22 53.00 38.13
N ARG A 115 6.28 52.37 36.95
CA ARG A 115 5.37 51.28 36.56
C ARG A 115 5.63 49.97 37.30
N THR A 116 6.77 49.83 37.97
CA THR A 116 7.07 48.69 38.85
C THR A 116 6.39 48.80 40.22
N ARG A 117 5.89 50.00 40.58
CA ARG A 117 5.29 50.32 41.89
C ARG A 117 3.80 50.71 41.84
N THR A 118 3.17 50.59 40.67
CA THR A 118 1.71 50.73 40.53
C THR A 118 0.97 49.52 41.12
N PHE A 119 -0.34 49.63 41.29
CA PHE A 119 -1.11 48.59 41.96
C PHE A 119 -1.28 47.32 41.11
N LEU A 120 -1.36 46.17 41.78
CA LEU A 120 -1.49 44.85 41.15
C LEU A 120 -2.88 44.27 41.48
N PHE A 121 -3.77 44.26 40.49
CA PHE A 121 -5.07 43.58 40.56
C PHE A 121 -5.00 42.11 40.14
N ASP A 122 -3.91 41.71 39.49
CA ASP A 122 -3.64 40.35 39.02
C ASP A 122 -2.82 39.51 40.02
N ARG A 123 -2.71 38.22 39.72
CA ARG A 123 -2.03 37.20 40.53
C ARG A 123 -0.60 37.53 41.00
N ARG A 124 0.15 38.44 40.37
CA ARG A 124 1.50 38.83 40.85
C ARG A 124 1.46 39.46 42.24
N TRP A 125 0.31 40.01 42.67
CA TRP A 125 0.07 40.41 44.05
C TRP A 125 0.32 39.27 45.06
N GLU A 126 -0.02 38.03 44.69
CA GLU A 126 0.10 36.84 45.56
C GLU A 126 1.58 36.56 45.88
N ASP A 127 2.46 36.70 44.89
CA ASP A 127 3.91 36.50 45.00
C ASP A 127 4.62 37.57 45.86
N LEU A 128 4.02 38.75 46.09
CA LEU A 128 4.66 39.83 46.86
C LEU A 128 5.03 39.37 48.30
N PRO A 129 6.23 39.66 48.81
CA PRO A 129 6.62 39.23 50.16
C PRO A 129 5.80 39.92 51.26
N VAL A 130 5.38 39.17 52.26
CA VAL A 130 4.71 39.69 53.46
C VAL A 130 5.76 40.09 54.48
N LYS A 131 5.84 41.39 54.81
CA LYS A 131 6.66 41.93 55.91
C LYS A 131 5.83 42.06 57.19
N ILE A 132 6.41 41.67 58.33
CA ILE A 132 5.87 41.98 59.66
C ILE A 132 6.50 43.27 60.19
N ILE A 133 5.67 44.18 60.67
CA ILE A 133 6.10 45.43 61.31
C ILE A 133 5.39 45.56 62.66
N SER A 134 6.17 45.81 63.72
CA SER A 134 5.66 45.94 65.10
C SER A 134 6.55 46.83 65.97
N ASN A 135 6.01 47.28 67.11
CA ASN A 135 6.66 48.22 68.02
C ASN A 135 7.75 47.58 68.90
N ASN A 136 8.85 47.13 68.30
CA ASN A 136 10.06 46.78 69.03
C ASN A 136 11.13 47.87 68.87
N LYS A 137 11.44 48.57 69.96
CA LYS A 137 12.36 49.72 70.00
C LYS A 137 13.79 49.43 69.52
N SER A 138 14.21 48.15 69.43
CA SER A 138 15.51 47.78 68.85
C SER A 138 15.54 47.83 67.32
N ASN A 139 14.37 47.77 66.66
CA ASN A 139 14.22 47.56 65.22
C ASN A 139 13.50 48.73 64.53
N GLU A 140 13.41 49.90 65.19
CA GLU A 140 12.70 51.07 64.66
C GLU A 140 13.33 51.52 63.32
N PHE A 141 12.48 51.69 62.30
CA PHE A 141 12.88 52.00 60.92
C PHE A 141 13.81 50.97 60.24
N LYS A 142 13.92 49.74 60.76
CA LYS A 142 14.60 48.61 60.07
C LYS A 142 14.01 48.35 58.69
N GLU A 143 12.68 48.32 58.60
CA GLU A 143 11.98 48.15 57.33
C GLU A 143 11.81 49.50 56.63
N ARG A 144 12.48 49.63 55.49
CA ARG A 144 12.39 50.75 54.57
C ARG A 144 12.19 50.27 53.14
N THR A 145 11.68 51.16 52.31
CA THR A 145 11.58 51.01 50.86
C THR A 145 12.12 52.28 50.21
N ASP A 146 13.01 52.12 49.24
CA ASP A 146 13.63 53.25 48.55
C ASP A 146 12.67 53.71 47.41
N ILE A 147 12.33 55.01 47.40
CA ILE A 147 11.30 55.62 46.52
C ILE A 147 11.81 56.83 45.72
N GLU A 148 13.14 57.02 45.67
CA GLU A 148 13.76 58.12 44.96
C GLU A 148 13.36 58.16 43.48
N ASN A 149 13.04 59.37 42.98
CA ASN A 149 12.62 59.64 41.59
C ASN A 149 11.32 58.96 41.13
N ILE A 150 10.59 58.26 42.02
CA ILE A 150 9.34 57.57 41.66
C ILE A 150 8.12 58.34 42.20
N PRO A 151 7.23 58.86 41.33
CA PRO A 151 6.10 59.70 41.75
C PRO A 151 4.87 58.92 42.22
N GLU A 152 4.93 57.59 42.30
CA GLU A 152 3.80 56.75 42.69
C GLU A 152 4.25 55.42 43.29
N THR A 153 3.74 55.05 44.47
CA THR A 153 4.05 53.76 45.11
C THR A 153 2.83 53.21 45.84
N SER A 154 2.62 51.91 45.74
CA SER A 154 1.45 51.23 46.30
C SER A 154 1.82 50.20 47.37
N PHE A 155 0.99 50.06 48.39
CA PHE A 155 1.15 49.07 49.45
C PHE A 155 -0.20 48.48 49.87
N SER A 156 -0.17 47.24 50.36
CA SER A 156 -1.31 46.58 50.98
C SER A 156 -0.97 46.23 52.43
N VAL A 157 -1.88 46.49 53.37
CA VAL A 157 -1.66 46.34 54.81
C VAL A 157 -2.86 45.63 55.49
N ARG A 158 -2.59 44.86 56.56
CA ARG A 158 -3.58 44.19 57.40
C ARG A 158 -3.18 44.27 58.88
N THR A 159 -4.03 44.90 59.71
CA THR A 159 -3.77 45.20 61.13
C THR A 159 -5.01 45.80 61.82
N SER A 160 -5.12 45.62 63.14
CA SER A 160 -6.09 46.29 64.03
C SER A 160 -5.48 47.43 64.86
N GLY A 161 -4.20 47.74 64.67
CA GLY A 161 -3.54 48.87 65.33
C GLY A 161 -3.38 50.11 64.46
N VAL A 162 -2.67 51.09 65.00
CA VAL A 162 -2.24 52.29 64.28
C VAL A 162 -1.00 51.96 63.48
N VAL A 163 -0.96 52.40 62.22
CA VAL A 163 0.26 52.41 61.40
C VAL A 163 0.72 53.82 61.12
N GLU A 164 2.03 53.97 61.01
CA GLU A 164 2.71 55.23 60.81
C GLU A 164 3.63 55.09 59.60
N LEU A 165 3.48 56.00 58.65
CA LEU A 165 4.13 55.93 57.35
C LEU A 165 4.86 57.25 57.09
N LEU A 166 6.18 57.17 56.92
CA LEU A 166 7.05 58.33 56.84
C LEU A 166 7.75 58.37 55.48
N LEU A 167 7.57 59.45 54.73
CA LEU A 167 8.22 59.69 53.44
C LEU A 167 9.29 60.75 53.64
N CYS A 168 10.54 60.31 53.81
CA CYS A 168 11.66 61.13 54.26
C CYS A 168 12.67 61.41 53.14
N SER A 169 13.31 62.58 53.14
CA SER A 169 14.37 62.92 52.16
C SER A 169 15.74 62.27 52.45
N GLY A 170 15.84 61.41 53.46
CA GLY A 170 17.08 60.73 53.81
C GLY A 170 16.85 59.53 54.71
N TRP A 171 17.92 58.76 54.92
CA TRP A 171 17.90 57.42 55.51
C TRP A 171 17.58 57.36 57.02
N ASN A 172 17.37 58.50 57.68
CA ASN A 172 17.13 58.59 59.12
C ASN A 172 16.02 59.64 59.43
N PRO A 173 14.81 59.23 59.82
CA PRO A 173 13.72 60.15 60.14
C PRO A 173 14.02 61.19 61.24
N TYR A 174 14.96 60.93 62.16
CA TYR A 174 15.36 61.88 63.20
C TYR A 174 16.35 62.96 62.72
N SER A 175 16.80 62.92 61.46
CA SER A 175 17.83 63.82 60.92
C SER A 175 17.50 64.42 59.56
N TYR A 176 16.41 63.97 58.94
CA TYR A 176 15.92 64.46 57.65
C TYR A 176 14.42 64.79 57.75
N PRO A 177 13.92 65.75 56.96
CA PRO A 177 12.50 66.06 56.94
C PRO A 177 11.68 64.92 56.33
N CYS A 178 10.46 64.76 56.84
CA CYS A 178 9.54 63.68 56.50
C CYS A 178 8.08 64.16 56.42
N TYR A 179 7.35 63.65 55.42
CA TYR A 179 5.89 63.64 55.44
C TYR A 179 5.44 62.47 56.31
N TYR A 180 4.61 62.72 57.32
CA TYR A 180 4.17 61.73 58.29
C TYR A 180 2.66 61.53 58.20
N TYR A 181 2.26 60.28 57.93
CA TYR A 181 0.87 59.83 58.03
C TYR A 181 0.73 58.96 59.28
N ASN A 182 -0.24 59.29 60.13
CA ASN A 182 -0.74 58.39 61.18
C ASN A 182 -2.11 57.86 60.73
N ILE A 183 -2.20 56.57 60.47
CA ILE A 183 -3.39 55.88 59.95
C ILE A 183 -3.90 54.97 61.06
N ASN A 184 -5.13 55.21 61.50
CA ASN A 184 -5.87 54.43 62.49
C ASN A 184 -7.15 53.87 61.82
N GLU A 185 -7.83 52.92 62.46
CA GLU A 185 -9.01 52.22 61.93
C GLU A 185 -10.05 53.11 61.24
N THR A 186 -10.29 54.33 61.75
CA THR A 186 -11.33 55.24 61.21
C THR A 186 -10.83 56.64 60.88
N GLN A 187 -9.54 56.95 61.08
CA GLN A 187 -9.00 58.31 60.96
C GLN A 187 -7.58 58.30 60.37
N ILE A 188 -7.28 59.30 59.55
CA ILE A 188 -5.91 59.58 59.10
C ILE A 188 -5.55 61.00 59.50
N TYR A 189 -4.34 61.17 60.01
CA TYR A 189 -3.72 62.46 60.31
C TYR A 189 -2.46 62.62 59.47
N PHE A 190 -2.24 63.83 58.96
CA PHE A 190 -1.10 64.16 58.13
C PHE A 190 -0.37 65.41 58.67
N THR A 191 0.94 65.31 58.83
CA THR A 191 1.82 66.36 59.36
C THR A 191 3.17 66.33 58.63
N VAL A 192 3.83 67.48 58.48
CA VAL A 192 5.22 67.59 57.99
C VAL A 192 6.15 67.81 59.18
N TYR A 193 7.20 67.01 59.30
CA TYR A 193 8.27 67.22 60.28
C TYR A 193 9.58 67.60 59.59
N GLN A 194 10.30 68.58 60.12
CA GLN A 194 11.65 68.94 59.62
C GLN A 194 12.73 67.98 60.16
N THR A 195 12.51 67.42 61.34
CA THR A 195 13.11 66.20 61.89
C THR A 195 12.06 65.54 62.77
N LEU A 196 12.00 64.20 62.81
CA LEU A 196 11.04 63.51 63.66
C LEU A 196 11.39 63.73 65.15
N PRO A 197 10.44 64.11 66.03
CA PRO A 197 10.68 64.16 67.47
C PRO A 197 11.01 62.77 68.03
N LYS A 198 11.95 62.69 68.98
CA LYS A 198 12.27 61.41 69.66
C LYS A 198 11.14 60.93 70.58
N ASP A 199 10.39 61.86 71.18
CA ASP A 199 9.23 61.59 72.02
C ASP A 199 7.98 62.23 71.38
N LEU A 200 7.20 61.45 70.64
CA LEU A 200 5.86 61.86 70.19
C LEU A 200 4.84 61.73 71.33
N GLY A 201 4.96 62.60 72.33
CA GLY A 201 3.96 62.73 73.40
C GLY A 201 2.67 63.41 72.92
N ASP A 202 1.57 63.21 73.66
CA ASP A 202 0.20 63.63 73.30
C ASP A 202 0.07 65.10 72.86
N LYS A 203 0.94 65.96 73.37
CA LYS A 203 0.97 67.40 73.11
C LYS A 203 1.31 67.79 71.66
N TYR A 204 1.78 66.86 70.83
CA TYR A 204 2.03 67.08 69.40
C TYR A 204 0.93 66.47 68.49
N ILE A 205 -0.10 65.83 69.06
CA ILE A 205 -1.21 65.19 68.32
C ILE A 205 -2.38 66.19 68.12
N THR A 206 -2.04 67.47 67.91
CA THR A 206 -3.02 68.56 67.72
C THR A 206 -2.68 69.51 66.57
N GLU A 207 -1.44 69.57 66.11
CA GLU A 207 -1.02 70.37 64.95
C GLU A 207 -0.91 69.47 63.70
N HIS A 208 -2.08 69.15 63.13
CA HIS A 208 -2.19 68.39 61.89
C HIS A 208 -2.52 69.31 60.72
N LEU A 209 -1.82 69.13 59.59
CA LEU A 209 -2.03 69.90 58.38
C LEU A 209 -3.30 69.44 57.65
N GLU A 210 -3.51 68.12 57.59
CA GLU A 210 -4.73 67.52 57.08
C GLU A 210 -5.22 66.40 58.01
N LYS A 211 -6.55 66.24 58.07
CA LYS A 211 -7.22 65.16 58.79
C LYS A 211 -8.37 64.61 57.96
N TYR A 212 -8.43 63.29 57.88
CA TYR A 212 -9.50 62.54 57.26
C TYR A 212 -10.21 61.65 58.30
N LYS A 213 -11.51 61.44 58.12
CA LYS A 213 -12.30 60.45 58.86
C LYS A 213 -13.08 59.56 57.89
N GLY A 214 -12.94 58.26 58.04
CA GLY A 214 -13.67 57.26 57.27
C GLY A 214 -15.13 57.15 57.70
N TYR A 215 -16.00 56.75 56.77
CA TYR A 215 -17.36 56.27 57.08
C TYR A 215 -17.38 54.76 57.37
N ALA A 216 -16.31 54.06 57.01
CA ALA A 216 -16.05 52.65 57.26
C ALA A 216 -14.59 52.49 57.75
N HIS A 217 -14.23 51.27 58.17
CA HIS A 217 -12.88 50.95 58.62
C HIS A 217 -11.86 51.04 57.48
N ILE A 218 -10.90 51.97 57.64
CA ILE A 218 -9.76 52.27 56.77
C ILE A 218 -8.71 51.15 56.90
N LEU A 219 -8.41 50.73 58.13
CA LEU A 219 -7.59 49.56 58.43
C LEU A 219 -8.47 48.43 58.95
N SER A 220 -8.05 47.19 58.72
CA SER A 220 -8.70 46.00 59.24
C SER A 220 -7.68 44.90 59.48
N GLN A 221 -7.89 44.10 60.53
CA GLN A 221 -7.17 42.84 60.72
C GLN A 221 -7.75 41.70 59.87
N ASP A 222 -9.02 41.81 59.47
CA ASP A 222 -9.80 40.76 58.81
C ASP A 222 -9.87 40.94 57.29
N GLU A 223 -9.41 42.08 56.77
CA GLU A 223 -9.36 42.42 55.34
C GLU A 223 -7.99 43.02 55.00
N TRP A 224 -7.39 42.62 53.88
CA TRP A 224 -6.30 43.42 53.30
C TRP A 224 -6.84 44.73 52.74
N ARG A 225 -6.20 45.84 53.10
CA ARG A 225 -6.49 47.21 52.64
C ARG A 225 -5.33 47.75 51.81
N SER A 226 -5.64 48.39 50.70
CA SER A 226 -4.67 48.73 49.65
C SER A 226 -4.67 50.22 49.33
N PHE A 227 -3.49 50.82 49.36
CA PHE A 227 -3.29 52.26 49.25
C PHE A 227 -2.21 52.62 48.23
N THR A 228 -2.42 53.70 47.48
CA THR A 228 -1.40 54.32 46.62
C THR A 228 -1.05 55.69 47.17
N ILE A 229 0.25 55.95 47.28
CA ILE A 229 0.82 57.27 47.48
C ILE A 229 1.19 57.84 46.11
N SER A 230 0.74 59.05 45.79
CA SER A 230 1.17 59.76 44.58
C SER A 230 1.83 61.09 44.96
N SER A 231 3.06 61.30 44.50
CA SER A 231 3.93 62.44 44.80
C SER A 231 4.34 63.16 43.52
N THR A 232 3.58 64.17 43.12
CA THR A 232 3.95 65.07 42.00
C THR A 232 4.83 66.22 42.49
N ASP A 233 5.41 67.01 41.59
CA ASP A 233 6.14 68.27 41.93
C ASP A 233 5.26 69.35 42.61
N SER A 234 3.97 69.09 42.82
CA SER A 234 2.98 70.06 43.27
C SER A 234 1.99 69.54 44.31
N SER A 235 1.89 68.22 44.51
CA SER A 235 0.95 67.62 45.46
C SER A 235 1.38 66.22 45.90
N LEU A 236 1.13 65.92 47.16
CA LEU A 236 1.29 64.60 47.76
C LEU A 236 -0.10 64.07 48.15
N LYS A 237 -0.44 62.87 47.68
CA LYS A 237 -1.76 62.26 47.82
C LYS A 237 -1.66 60.87 48.43
N LEU A 238 -2.66 60.52 49.25
CA LEU A 238 -2.93 59.16 49.67
C LEU A 238 -4.32 58.74 49.16
N ILE A 239 -4.40 57.60 48.50
CA ILE A 239 -5.60 57.09 47.82
C ILE A 239 -5.89 55.67 48.33
N ASP A 240 -7.12 55.42 48.77
CA ASP A 240 -7.67 54.07 48.97
C ASP A 240 -8.07 53.50 47.60
N ILE A 241 -7.45 52.38 47.23
CA ILE A 241 -7.61 51.76 45.91
C ILE A 241 -8.88 50.90 45.89
N ASN A 242 -9.18 50.20 46.99
CA ASN A 242 -10.34 49.31 47.10
C ASN A 242 -11.66 50.09 46.99
N LEU A 243 -11.67 51.36 47.39
CA LEU A 243 -12.81 52.28 47.31
C LEU A 243 -12.65 53.39 46.24
N ASN A 244 -11.56 53.38 45.47
CA ASN A 244 -11.16 54.42 44.51
C ASN A 244 -11.35 55.86 45.07
N ARG A 245 -10.82 56.09 46.27
CA ARG A 245 -11.11 57.30 47.08
C ARG A 245 -9.82 57.98 47.55
N MET A 246 -9.64 59.24 47.16
CA MET A 246 -8.62 60.10 47.76
C MET A 246 -8.93 60.35 49.25
N LEU A 247 -7.90 60.21 50.09
CA LEU A 247 -7.97 60.32 51.55
C LEU A 247 -7.31 61.60 52.05
N ILE A 248 -6.13 61.93 51.52
CA ILE A 248 -5.31 63.11 51.84
C ILE A 248 -4.83 63.69 50.50
N GLN A 249 -4.83 65.02 50.35
CA GLN A 249 -4.27 65.72 49.18
C GLN A 249 -3.57 67.00 49.63
N TYR A 250 -2.34 66.84 50.09
CA TYR A 250 -1.48 67.94 50.44
C TYR A 250 -0.91 68.63 49.21
N LYS A 251 -0.83 69.96 49.24
CA LYS A 251 -0.09 70.75 48.25
C LYS A 251 1.31 71.01 48.80
N ILE A 252 2.32 70.45 48.14
CA ILE A 252 3.73 70.59 48.54
C ILE A 252 4.14 72.08 48.47
N ASN A 253 4.74 72.57 49.55
CA ASN A 253 5.35 73.90 49.65
C ASN A 253 6.86 73.80 49.96
N GLU A 254 7.33 72.59 50.24
CA GLU A 254 8.69 72.21 50.59
C GLU A 254 9.62 72.16 49.37
N THR A 255 10.91 72.44 49.58
CA THR A 255 11.95 72.38 48.53
C THR A 255 12.65 71.03 48.41
N TRP A 256 12.30 70.06 49.25
CA TRP A 256 12.88 68.71 49.27
C TRP A 256 11.88 67.67 48.78
N LYS A 257 12.39 66.53 48.28
CA LYS A 257 11.60 65.38 47.85
C LYS A 257 11.85 64.17 48.75
N PRO A 258 10.85 63.31 48.98
CA PRO A 258 11.06 62.07 49.71
C PRO A 258 11.90 61.09 48.85
N MET A 259 12.80 60.37 49.52
CA MET A 259 13.68 59.35 48.92
C MET A 259 13.46 57.97 49.53
N TYR A 260 12.93 57.92 50.77
CA TYR A 260 12.70 56.69 51.53
C TYR A 260 11.30 56.67 52.13
N MET A 261 10.64 55.51 52.03
CA MET A 261 9.40 55.18 52.72
C MET A 261 9.72 54.28 53.92
N PHE A 262 9.49 54.78 55.12
CA PHE A 262 9.61 54.04 56.38
C PHE A 262 8.24 53.71 56.95
N MET A 263 8.14 52.56 57.62
CA MET A 263 6.90 52.06 58.19
C MET A 263 7.12 51.69 59.66
N ARG A 264 6.16 52.07 60.52
CA ARG A 264 6.11 51.74 61.95
C ARG A 264 4.66 51.39 62.30
N SER A 265 4.43 50.58 63.33
CA SER A 265 3.10 50.32 63.87
C SER A 265 3.17 50.11 65.37
N ASN A 266 2.12 50.51 66.09
CA ASN A 266 2.02 50.27 67.53
C ASN A 266 1.64 48.81 67.87
N SER A 267 1.14 48.06 66.89
CA SER A 267 0.70 46.66 66.99
C SER A 267 1.51 45.78 66.03
N VAL A 268 1.19 44.48 65.93
CA VAL A 268 1.70 43.66 64.83
C VAL A 268 0.87 43.94 63.57
N SER A 269 1.55 44.24 62.47
CA SER A 269 0.94 44.59 61.18
C SER A 269 1.62 43.84 60.04
N LEU A 270 0.83 43.36 59.08
CA LEU A 270 1.30 42.68 57.88
C LEU A 270 1.27 43.64 56.69
N TRP A 271 2.35 43.69 55.93
CA TRP A 271 2.51 44.59 54.78
C TRP A 271 2.97 43.83 53.54
N LYS A 272 2.44 44.18 52.37
CA LYS A 272 2.99 43.85 51.05
C LYS A 272 3.27 45.17 50.33
N ILE A 273 4.54 45.41 49.97
CA ILE A 273 4.91 46.54 49.11
C ILE A 273 4.77 46.09 47.67
N HIS A 274 4.19 46.94 46.82
CA HIS A 274 4.03 46.61 45.41
C HIS A 274 5.32 47.01 44.68
N GLU A 275 6.10 45.99 44.35
CA GLU A 275 7.33 46.04 43.57
C GLU A 275 7.28 44.84 42.62
N ASN A 276 7.28 45.08 41.31
CA ASN A 276 7.17 44.02 40.30
C ASN A 276 7.97 44.34 39.04
N ASP A 277 9.00 43.54 38.79
CA ASP A 277 9.78 43.52 37.54
C ASP A 277 8.92 43.08 36.35
N PHE A 278 9.14 43.64 35.15
CA PHE A 278 8.48 43.16 33.92
C PHE A 278 9.31 43.43 32.67
N PHE A 279 8.94 42.86 31.52
CA PHE A 279 9.71 42.99 30.28
C PHE A 279 9.03 43.94 29.29
N PHE A 280 9.73 44.98 28.80
CA PHE A 280 9.11 46.04 27.99
C PHE A 280 9.96 46.55 26.83
N THR A 281 9.29 47.23 25.90
CA THR A 281 9.90 48.05 24.85
C THR A 281 9.13 49.36 24.64
N ASN A 282 9.84 50.37 24.15
CA ASN A 282 9.29 51.68 23.76
C ASN A 282 9.34 51.89 22.23
N THR A 283 9.80 50.91 21.46
CA THR A 283 9.95 51.01 19.99
C THR A 283 8.86 50.26 19.23
N THR A 284 8.54 50.74 18.04
CA THR A 284 7.66 50.05 17.09
C THR A 284 8.48 49.05 16.27
N GLN A 285 8.20 47.77 16.41
CA GLN A 285 8.99 46.69 15.81
C GLN A 285 8.22 45.38 15.67
N ILE A 286 8.82 44.41 14.99
CA ILE A 286 8.41 43.01 15.01
C ILE A 286 9.53 42.20 15.66
N SER A 287 9.26 41.66 16.86
CA SER A 287 10.18 40.79 17.59
C SER A 287 9.66 39.35 17.58
N ARG A 288 10.54 38.34 17.63
CA ARG A 288 10.13 37.00 18.10
C ARG A 288 9.67 37.13 19.56
N LEU A 289 8.67 36.37 19.98
CA LEU A 289 8.27 36.29 21.39
C LEU A 289 9.00 35.10 22.05
N GLY A 290 9.97 35.39 22.93
CA GLY A 290 10.69 34.39 23.72
C GLY A 290 11.66 33.49 22.92
N PRO A 291 11.96 32.27 23.44
CA PRO A 291 12.69 31.23 22.72
C PRO A 291 11.79 30.54 21.67
N HIS A 292 12.25 29.42 21.09
CA HIS A 292 11.38 28.57 20.27
C HIS A 292 10.36 27.87 21.17
N LEU A 293 9.07 27.98 20.86
CA LEU A 293 8.01 27.26 21.58
C LEU A 293 7.91 25.83 21.04
N GLU A 294 8.20 24.83 21.88
CA GLU A 294 7.86 23.44 21.59
C GLU A 294 6.37 23.20 21.87
N VAL A 295 5.63 22.79 20.84
CA VAL A 295 4.19 22.56 20.90
C VAL A 295 3.95 21.07 21.14
N TYR A 296 3.61 20.73 22.37
CA TYR A 296 3.38 19.34 22.81
C TYR A 296 1.96 18.84 22.51
N SER A 297 1.06 19.76 22.11
CA SER A 297 -0.36 19.56 21.81
C SER A 297 -0.71 19.89 20.37
N LYS A 298 -1.87 19.43 19.91
CA LYS A 298 -2.49 19.97 18.69
C LYS A 298 -2.92 21.43 18.87
N ASP A 299 -3.27 21.81 20.09
CA ASP A 299 -3.89 23.09 20.38
C ASP A 299 -2.95 23.94 21.25
N LEU A 300 -2.66 25.14 20.76
CA LEU A 300 -1.82 26.13 21.43
C LEU A 300 -2.63 26.85 22.51
N CYS A 301 -2.05 26.96 23.70
CA CYS A 301 -2.47 27.93 24.71
C CYS A 301 -1.22 28.51 25.36
N VAL A 302 -1.01 29.82 25.20
CA VAL A 302 -0.02 30.58 25.97
C VAL A 302 -0.74 31.74 26.67
N SER A 303 -0.66 31.78 28.00
CA SER A 303 -1.14 32.90 28.81
C SER A 303 0.01 33.87 29.08
N LEU A 304 -0.28 35.17 29.12
CA LEU A 304 0.67 36.22 29.47
C LEU A 304 -0.09 37.46 29.96
N LEU A 305 0.50 38.19 30.89
CA LEU A 305 0.07 39.53 31.28
C LEU A 305 0.65 40.55 30.30
N VAL A 306 -0.14 41.54 29.89
CA VAL A 306 0.27 42.58 28.94
C VAL A 306 -0.21 43.96 29.36
N SER A 307 0.61 44.98 29.08
CA SER A 307 0.31 46.39 29.30
C SER A 307 0.70 47.22 28.07
N VAL A 308 -0.12 48.21 27.71
CA VAL A 308 0.04 49.03 26.49
C VAL A 308 -0.36 50.49 26.75
N CYS A 309 0.35 51.44 26.11
CA CYS A 309 -0.06 52.85 26.16
C CYS A 309 -1.44 53.10 25.50
N LYS A 310 -2.06 54.26 25.80
CA LYS A 310 -3.42 54.60 25.29
C LYS A 310 -3.52 54.65 23.76
N ASN A 311 -2.43 54.98 23.06
CA ASN A 311 -2.33 54.97 21.59
C ASN A 311 -1.58 53.74 21.04
N CYS A 312 -1.37 52.69 21.85
CA CYS A 312 -0.55 51.53 21.49
C CYS A 312 -1.43 50.30 21.18
N GLU A 313 -1.04 49.51 20.17
CA GLU A 313 -1.52 48.14 19.99
C GLU A 313 -0.36 47.13 19.97
N MET A 314 -0.62 45.91 20.45
CA MET A 314 0.20 44.73 20.17
C MET A 314 -0.57 43.78 19.26
N ILE A 315 0.14 43.12 18.33
CA ILE A 315 -0.39 41.95 17.62
C ILE A 315 0.54 40.76 17.84
N PHE A 316 -0.01 39.71 18.44
CA PHE A 316 0.62 38.42 18.60
C PHE A 316 0.26 37.52 17.41
N PHE A 317 1.25 36.91 16.78
CA PHE A 317 1.06 36.11 15.58
C PHE A 317 2.14 35.02 15.44
N PHE A 318 1.91 34.07 14.54
CA PHE A 318 2.95 33.17 14.04
C PHE A 318 2.97 33.15 12.51
N ARG A 319 4.00 32.51 11.94
CA ARG A 319 4.12 32.29 10.50
C ARG A 319 4.09 30.79 10.20
N ASP A 320 3.24 30.41 9.26
CA ASP A 320 3.15 29.06 8.71
C ASP A 320 3.56 29.15 7.23
N GLY A 321 4.80 28.76 6.93
CA GLY A 321 5.47 29.12 5.69
C GLY A 321 5.45 30.64 5.45
N ASN A 322 4.77 31.06 4.37
CA ASN A 322 4.59 32.47 4.01
C ASN A 322 3.31 33.10 4.61
N VAL A 323 2.45 32.33 5.29
CA VAL A 323 1.16 32.81 5.81
C VAL A 323 1.33 33.35 7.24
N ARG A 324 0.92 34.60 7.47
CA ARG A 324 0.85 35.21 8.81
C ARG A 324 -0.52 34.90 9.44
N LYS A 325 -0.52 34.13 10.54
CA LYS A 325 -1.71 33.86 11.37
C LYS A 325 -1.67 34.70 12.64
N ASN A 326 -2.60 35.65 12.79
CA ASN A 326 -2.70 36.50 13.98
C ASN A 326 -3.51 35.80 15.07
N LEU A 327 -2.94 35.63 16.25
CA LEU A 327 -3.51 34.93 17.41
C LEU A 327 -4.33 35.86 18.30
N LYS A 328 -3.80 37.06 18.57
CA LYS A 328 -4.46 38.07 19.40
C LYS A 328 -4.02 39.48 19.02
N ARG A 329 -4.94 40.44 19.08
CA ARG A 329 -4.67 41.88 19.06
C ARG A 329 -5.05 42.46 20.42
N VAL A 330 -4.21 43.33 20.95
CA VAL A 330 -4.42 44.02 22.24
C VAL A 330 -4.36 45.52 22.02
N ARG A 331 -5.26 46.25 22.68
CA ARG A 331 -5.38 47.71 22.68
C ARG A 331 -5.82 48.16 24.07
N SER A 332 -5.47 49.37 24.48
CA SER A 332 -6.02 50.03 25.67
C SER A 332 -7.55 50.13 25.54
N THR A 333 -8.31 49.36 26.31
CA THR A 333 -9.78 49.24 26.19
C THR A 333 -10.54 50.36 26.90
N SER A 334 -10.20 50.69 28.15
CA SER A 334 -10.40 52.04 28.75
C SER A 334 -9.99 52.11 30.23
N LEU A 335 -9.37 53.25 30.57
CA LEU A 335 -9.23 53.93 31.88
C LEU A 335 -8.82 53.20 33.19
N GLU A 336 -9.21 51.97 33.49
CA GLU A 336 -9.11 51.43 34.86
C GLU A 336 -8.07 50.30 35.06
N GLU A 337 -7.78 49.48 34.04
CA GLU A 337 -6.81 48.37 34.16
C GLU A 337 -5.55 48.64 33.33
N GLU A 338 -4.39 48.79 34.00
CA GLU A 338 -3.09 48.95 33.32
C GLU A 338 -2.51 47.63 32.78
N TRP A 339 -2.91 46.49 33.33
CA TRP A 339 -2.43 45.15 32.99
C TRP A 339 -3.61 44.21 32.71
N LEU A 340 -3.50 43.39 31.67
CA LEU A 340 -4.53 42.44 31.22
C LEU A 340 -3.92 41.05 31.03
N GLU A 341 -4.51 39.97 31.56
CA GLU A 341 -4.12 38.60 31.17
C GLU A 341 -4.78 38.23 29.83
N ILE A 342 -3.98 37.79 28.87
CA ILE A 342 -4.44 37.30 27.57
C ILE A 342 -4.03 35.86 27.37
N LYS A 343 -4.88 35.07 26.70
CA LYS A 343 -4.53 33.77 26.13
C LYS A 343 -4.37 33.89 24.61
N LEU A 344 -3.22 33.46 24.11
CA LEU A 344 -2.96 33.18 22.70
C LEU A 344 -3.42 31.74 22.42
N LYS A 345 -4.36 31.58 21.48
CA LYS A 345 -4.95 30.28 21.14
C LYS A 345 -4.90 30.02 19.64
N GLU A 346 -4.68 28.78 19.26
CA GLU A 346 -4.82 28.24 17.90
C GLU A 346 -5.05 26.73 18.00
N GLU A 347 -5.91 26.17 17.15
CA GLU A 347 -6.28 24.76 17.19
C GLU A 347 -5.64 23.97 16.03
N ASN A 348 -5.53 22.64 16.20
CA ASN A 348 -5.15 21.69 15.14
C ASN A 348 -3.79 22.00 14.45
N LEU A 349 -2.82 22.55 15.18
CA LEU A 349 -1.45 22.77 14.71
C LEU A 349 -0.78 21.46 14.27
N GLN A 350 0.00 21.56 13.20
CA GLN A 350 0.77 20.45 12.60
C GLN A 350 2.29 20.64 12.78
N VAL A 351 2.73 21.46 13.75
CA VAL A 351 4.09 21.99 13.85
C VAL A 351 4.64 21.81 15.27
N GLU A 352 5.71 21.02 15.43
CA GLU A 352 6.31 20.75 16.76
C GLU A 352 7.04 21.94 17.38
N LYS A 353 7.59 22.85 16.56
CA LYS A 353 8.32 24.02 17.04
C LYS A 353 7.85 25.27 16.29
N MET A 354 7.22 26.19 17.00
CA MET A 354 6.75 27.45 16.43
C MET A 354 7.53 28.65 16.96
N ASN A 355 7.74 29.63 16.08
CA ASN A 355 8.16 30.96 16.48
C ASN A 355 6.90 31.82 16.63
N LEU A 356 6.56 32.17 17.87
CA LEU A 356 5.63 33.25 18.16
C LEU A 356 6.32 34.59 17.90
N PHE A 357 5.55 35.60 17.51
CA PHE A 357 6.02 36.95 17.24
C PHE A 357 5.07 37.99 17.85
N VAL A 358 5.63 39.12 18.25
CA VAL A 358 4.90 40.30 18.70
C VAL A 358 5.23 41.50 17.80
N GLU A 359 4.21 42.19 17.35
CA GLU A 359 4.28 43.43 16.57
C GLU A 359 3.79 44.59 17.44
N THR A 360 4.69 45.53 17.76
CA THR A 360 4.42 46.75 18.54
C THR A 360 4.25 47.95 17.61
N LYS A 361 3.18 48.72 17.78
CA LYS A 361 2.86 49.87 16.91
C LYS A 361 1.80 50.80 17.50
N PHE A 362 1.80 52.04 17.04
CA PHE A 362 0.76 53.01 17.36
C PHE A 362 -0.54 52.68 16.62
N VAL A 363 -1.68 53.05 17.22
CA VAL A 363 -3.00 52.98 16.59
C VAL A 363 -3.19 54.16 15.63
N ASN A 364 -2.63 55.33 15.97
CA ASN A 364 -2.55 56.51 15.13
C ASN A 364 -1.18 57.18 15.26
N GLU A 365 -0.36 57.16 14.22
CA GLU A 365 1.01 57.72 14.21
C GLU A 365 1.05 59.26 14.34
N SER A 366 -0.09 59.95 14.22
CA SER A 366 -0.19 61.41 14.39
C SER A 366 -0.46 61.87 15.83
N GLN A 367 -0.49 60.96 16.81
CA GLN A 367 -0.76 61.25 18.22
C GLN A 367 0.28 60.56 19.14
N ASP A 368 0.51 61.14 20.34
CA ASP A 368 1.53 60.79 21.36
C ASP A 368 2.47 59.61 21.00
N THR A 369 3.66 59.97 20.51
CA THR A 369 4.69 59.03 20.00
C THR A 369 5.50 58.34 21.11
N ARG A 370 5.11 58.49 22.38
CA ARG A 370 5.74 57.78 23.52
C ARG A 370 5.18 56.36 23.63
N GLY A 371 5.73 55.48 22.80
CA GLY A 371 5.42 54.06 22.83
C GLY A 371 5.76 53.41 24.16
N PHE A 372 4.87 52.53 24.64
CA PHE A 372 5.10 51.64 25.77
C PHE A 372 4.32 50.35 25.56
N TRP A 373 5.03 49.23 25.58
CA TRP A 373 4.52 47.87 25.42
C TRP A 373 5.25 46.96 26.41
N ALA A 374 4.54 46.34 27.34
CA ALA A 374 5.12 45.47 28.35
C ALA A 374 4.39 44.11 28.45
N ILE A 375 5.14 43.07 28.81
CA ILE A 375 4.72 41.68 28.91
C ILE A 375 5.28 41.09 30.22
N ASP A 376 4.50 40.26 30.90
CA ASP A 376 4.91 39.55 32.11
C ASP A 376 4.21 38.19 32.28
N ASP A 377 4.74 37.36 33.18
CA ASP A 377 4.23 36.05 33.64
C ASP A 377 3.66 35.18 32.49
N VAL A 378 4.54 34.92 31.52
CA VAL A 378 4.26 34.10 30.34
C VAL A 378 4.30 32.63 30.70
N ARG A 379 3.33 31.84 30.23
CA ARG A 379 3.23 30.41 30.53
C ARG A 379 2.45 29.66 29.47
N ILE A 380 2.81 28.40 29.21
CA ILE A 380 1.90 27.48 28.53
C ILE A 380 0.70 27.25 29.46
N CYS A 381 -0.51 27.34 28.90
CA CYS A 381 -1.75 27.14 29.62
C CYS A 381 -2.51 25.91 29.14
N ASN A 382 -3.55 25.52 29.89
CA ASN A 382 -4.70 24.89 29.26
C ASN A 382 -5.79 25.95 29.06
N GLU A 383 -6.68 25.79 28.08
CA GLU A 383 -7.85 26.66 27.97
C GLU A 383 -8.68 26.61 29.25
N ASN A 384 -9.00 25.39 29.68
CA ASN A 384 -9.89 25.06 30.79
C ASN A 384 -9.15 24.93 32.14
N GLU A 385 -7.95 25.51 32.26
CA GLU A 385 -7.18 25.44 33.51
C GLU A 385 -7.88 26.16 34.67
N VAL A 386 -7.63 25.68 35.89
CA VAL A 386 -8.09 26.28 37.14
C VAL A 386 -6.89 26.84 37.91
N LYS A 387 -7.00 28.07 38.42
CA LYS A 387 -6.04 28.64 39.37
C LYS A 387 -6.48 28.24 40.78
N VAL A 388 -5.59 27.64 41.56
CA VAL A 388 -5.81 27.33 42.98
C VAL A 388 -4.67 27.94 43.78
N SER A 389 -5.00 28.69 44.82
CA SER A 389 -4.03 29.13 45.83
C SER A 389 -4.11 28.20 47.04
N PHE A 390 -2.97 27.90 47.67
CA PHE A 390 -2.85 27.06 48.86
C PHE A 390 -2.14 27.84 49.98
N LEU A 391 -2.61 27.66 51.22
CA LEU A 391 -2.03 28.30 52.40
C LEU A 391 -1.18 27.29 53.20
N HIS A 392 0.13 27.52 53.25
CA HIS A 392 1.08 26.64 53.94
C HIS A 392 1.27 27.05 55.39
N LEU A 393 0.62 26.30 56.27
CA LEU A 393 0.53 26.53 57.71
C LEU A 393 1.76 25.98 58.45
N MET A 394 2.73 26.85 58.79
CA MET A 394 4.00 26.51 59.43
C MET A 394 3.90 25.91 60.85
N ASN A 395 3.05 26.47 61.72
CA ASN A 395 2.95 26.11 63.13
C ASN A 395 1.50 25.80 63.56
N MET A 396 1.07 24.55 63.33
CA MET A 396 -0.30 24.09 63.56
C MET A 396 -0.82 24.32 64.99
N SER A 397 0.06 24.46 66.00
CA SER A 397 -0.34 24.70 67.40
C SER A 397 -0.98 26.07 67.66
N ILE A 398 -0.84 27.02 66.72
CA ILE A 398 -1.43 28.36 66.81
C ILE A 398 -2.88 28.39 66.28
N TRP A 399 -3.25 27.47 65.38
CA TRP A 399 -4.49 27.54 64.60
C TRP A 399 -5.55 26.55 65.07
N ASN A 400 -6.03 26.77 66.30
CA ASN A 400 -7.04 25.93 66.96
C ASN A 400 -8.41 25.86 66.25
N ASN A 401 -8.73 26.79 65.33
CA ASN A 401 -9.94 26.72 64.53
C ASN A 401 -9.69 27.12 63.06
N SER A 402 -10.40 26.43 62.16
CA SER A 402 -10.42 26.68 60.71
C SER A 402 -11.37 27.79 60.28
N ASP A 403 -12.16 28.38 61.19
CA ASP A 403 -13.07 29.48 60.88
C ASP A 403 -12.35 30.84 60.83
N ASP A 404 -11.22 30.96 61.52
CA ASP A 404 -10.37 32.17 61.53
C ASP A 404 -9.49 32.30 60.26
N ILE A 405 -9.59 31.33 59.34
CA ILE A 405 -8.84 31.28 58.09
C ILE A 405 -9.82 31.37 56.92
N THR A 406 -9.55 32.28 55.97
CA THR A 406 -10.36 32.47 54.75
C THR A 406 -9.54 33.21 53.67
N CYS A 407 -10.13 33.42 52.49
CA CYS A 407 -9.53 34.24 51.42
C CYS A 407 -10.47 35.39 51.00
N GLN A 408 -9.95 36.37 50.25
CA GLN A 408 -10.69 37.45 49.60
C GLN A 408 -10.11 37.72 48.20
N VAL A 409 -10.86 38.36 47.30
CA VAL A 409 -10.25 39.05 46.14
C VAL A 409 -9.85 40.45 46.55
N ILE A 410 -8.60 40.84 46.27
CA ILE A 410 -8.00 42.10 46.73
C ILE A 410 -8.73 43.34 46.17
N GLU A 411 -9.26 43.25 44.96
CA GLU A 411 -10.07 44.31 44.35
C GLU A 411 -11.36 44.63 45.16
N LYS A 412 -11.95 43.62 45.80
CA LYS A 412 -13.24 43.72 46.52
C LYS A 412 -13.14 43.01 47.89
N PRO A 413 -12.40 43.61 48.86
CA PRO A 413 -11.93 42.94 50.08
C PRO A 413 -13.04 42.50 51.03
N SER A 414 -14.22 43.14 50.97
CA SER A 414 -15.36 42.85 51.85
C SER A 414 -16.18 41.62 51.44
N TRP A 415 -15.84 40.95 50.34
CA TRP A 415 -16.58 39.82 49.80
C TRP A 415 -15.92 38.48 50.18
N ARG A 416 -16.65 37.63 50.91
CA ARG A 416 -16.15 36.38 51.50
C ARG A 416 -16.56 35.14 50.69
N PRO A 417 -15.68 34.12 50.59
CA PRO A 417 -15.96 32.87 49.88
C PRO A 417 -16.97 31.98 50.60
N LYS A 418 -17.58 31.06 49.85
CA LYS A 418 -18.28 29.92 50.44
C LYS A 418 -17.26 28.90 50.96
N LYS A 419 -17.32 28.59 52.27
CA LYS A 419 -16.51 27.54 52.90
C LYS A 419 -17.08 26.14 52.58
N LEU A 420 -16.22 25.24 52.14
CA LEU A 420 -16.46 23.79 52.02
C LEU A 420 -15.43 23.06 52.89
N VAL A 421 -15.83 21.97 53.54
CA VAL A 421 -14.96 21.22 54.46
C VAL A 421 -15.01 19.74 54.11
N TYR A 422 -13.83 19.14 53.95
CA TYR A 422 -13.64 17.73 53.63
C TYR A 422 -12.83 17.07 54.75
N ASP A 423 -13.43 16.11 55.45
CA ASP A 423 -12.85 15.49 56.64
C ASP A 423 -12.24 14.11 56.32
N LYS A 424 -11.07 13.83 56.91
CA LYS A 424 -10.33 12.55 56.81
C LYS A 424 -9.69 12.25 55.43
N ILE A 425 -9.62 13.22 54.53
CA ILE A 425 -8.90 13.07 53.26
C ILE A 425 -7.39 13.20 53.49
N LYS A 426 -6.65 12.14 53.17
CA LYS A 426 -5.18 12.04 53.28
C LYS A 426 -4.51 12.43 51.95
N ASP A 427 -3.46 11.74 51.52
CA ASP A 427 -2.91 11.85 50.17
C ASP A 427 -3.88 11.32 49.10
N PHE A 428 -3.62 11.66 47.84
CA PHE A 428 -4.40 11.23 46.68
C PHE A 428 -4.54 9.69 46.64
N PRO A 429 -5.76 9.13 46.43
CA PRO A 429 -6.00 7.68 46.47
C PRO A 429 -5.29 6.91 45.34
N HIS A 430 -4.84 5.68 45.62
CA HIS A 430 -4.16 4.86 44.61
C HIS A 430 -5.02 4.63 43.35
N VAL A 431 -4.47 5.00 42.19
CA VAL A 431 -5.15 4.92 40.90
C VAL A 431 -4.85 3.58 40.22
N ASN A 432 -5.89 2.78 40.06
CA ASN A 432 -5.86 1.56 39.26
C ASN A 432 -6.25 1.88 37.81
N TYR A 433 -5.63 1.21 36.84
CA TYR A 433 -5.92 1.41 35.42
C TYR A 433 -6.16 0.08 34.67
N VAL A 434 -6.94 0.16 33.61
CA VAL A 434 -7.15 -0.91 32.63
C VAL A 434 -6.91 -0.33 31.24
N ASN A 435 -5.95 -0.91 30.51
CA ASN A 435 -5.50 -0.42 29.21
C ASN A 435 -6.00 -1.31 28.06
N ASN A 436 -6.39 -0.66 26.97
CA ASN A 436 -6.78 -1.27 25.70
C ASN A 436 -5.83 -0.76 24.59
N ALA A 437 -6.07 -1.11 23.33
CA ALA A 437 -5.33 -0.56 22.20
C ALA A 437 -5.64 0.93 21.96
N THR A 438 -6.90 1.34 22.12
CA THR A 438 -7.36 2.70 21.80
C THR A 438 -7.94 3.47 22.98
N SER A 439 -7.83 2.94 24.21
CA SER A 439 -8.31 3.61 25.41
C SER A 439 -7.60 3.17 26.68
N ILE A 440 -7.64 4.01 27.71
CA ILE A 440 -7.17 3.73 29.08
C ILE A 440 -8.28 4.14 30.05
N THR A 441 -8.83 3.18 30.79
CA THR A 441 -9.75 3.42 31.90
C THR A 441 -8.96 3.59 33.18
N LEU A 442 -9.28 4.63 33.94
CA LEU A 442 -8.68 5.00 35.22
C LEU A 442 -9.74 4.92 36.31
N SER A 443 -9.35 4.48 37.51
CA SER A 443 -10.27 4.29 38.64
C SER A 443 -9.53 4.45 39.97
N TRP A 444 -10.17 5.07 40.95
CA TRP A 444 -9.63 5.27 42.31
C TRP A 444 -10.73 5.15 43.37
N ALA A 445 -10.35 5.18 44.64
CA ALA A 445 -11.32 5.23 45.74
C ALA A 445 -12.00 6.61 45.80
N GLU A 446 -13.30 6.64 46.08
CA GLU A 446 -14.04 7.89 46.32
C GLU A 446 -13.58 8.53 47.64
N GLU A 447 -13.15 9.80 47.59
CA GLU A 447 -12.54 10.47 48.76
C GLU A 447 -13.57 11.12 49.70
N ASP A 448 -14.72 11.58 49.19
CA ASP A 448 -15.84 12.09 49.99
C ASP A 448 -17.19 11.78 49.29
N PRO A 449 -18.04 10.90 49.86
CA PRO A 449 -19.38 10.60 49.32
C PRO A 449 -20.42 11.73 49.49
N LEU A 450 -20.15 12.77 50.28
CA LEU A 450 -21.07 13.88 50.55
C LEU A 450 -20.88 15.06 49.60
N HIS A 451 -19.66 15.26 49.08
CA HIS A 451 -19.30 16.40 48.26
C HIS A 451 -18.59 15.96 46.97
N GLN A 452 -19.18 16.25 45.81
CA GLN A 452 -18.61 15.88 44.52
C GLN A 452 -17.30 16.63 44.23
N ILE A 453 -16.18 15.93 44.34
CA ILE A 453 -14.84 16.40 43.99
C ILE A 453 -14.69 16.37 42.47
N GLU A 454 -14.16 17.47 41.90
CA GLU A 454 -13.80 17.51 40.48
C GLU A 454 -12.33 17.12 40.28
N TYR A 455 -12.13 16.06 39.50
CA TYR A 455 -10.84 15.52 39.09
C TYR A 455 -10.53 16.00 37.68
N LEU A 456 -9.29 16.46 37.47
CA LEU A 456 -8.82 17.06 36.24
C LEU A 456 -7.66 16.21 35.70
N ILE A 457 -7.89 15.54 34.57
CA ILE A 457 -6.99 14.56 33.96
C ILE A 457 -6.38 15.19 32.71
N TYR A 458 -5.06 15.41 32.73
CA TYR A 458 -4.27 15.69 31.54
C TYR A 458 -3.52 14.42 31.11
N TYR A 459 -3.45 14.13 29.82
CA TYR A 459 -2.70 12.99 29.30
C TYR A 459 -1.91 13.37 28.06
N ILE A 460 -0.70 12.83 27.90
CA ILE A 460 0.17 13.09 26.73
C ILE A 460 0.91 11.82 26.28
N ALA A 461 0.89 11.58 24.97
CA ALA A 461 1.67 10.53 24.31
C ALA A 461 3.17 10.86 24.24
N ASN A 462 4.01 9.95 24.72
CA ASN A 462 5.44 9.93 24.48
C ASN A 462 5.76 9.22 23.16
N ASP A 463 6.76 9.71 22.42
CA ASP A 463 7.32 8.99 21.27
C ASP A 463 8.13 7.77 21.77
N VAL A 464 7.57 6.56 21.61
CA VAL A 464 8.26 5.29 21.93
C VAL A 464 9.34 4.95 20.87
N CYS A 465 9.41 5.71 19.79
CA CYS A 465 10.29 5.52 18.64
C CYS A 465 11.72 6.05 18.90
N THR A 466 12.49 5.37 19.77
CA THR A 466 13.87 5.76 20.10
C THR A 466 14.94 5.29 19.11
N THR A 467 14.60 4.42 18.15
CA THR A 467 15.54 3.91 17.13
C THR A 467 15.71 4.88 15.95
N GLU A 468 16.85 4.80 15.26
CA GLU A 468 17.11 5.62 14.08
C GLU A 468 16.12 5.38 12.91
N PRO A 469 15.87 6.39 12.06
CA PRO A 469 16.32 7.78 12.19
C PRO A 469 15.47 8.53 13.24
N HIS A 470 16.13 9.18 14.21
CA HIS A 470 15.52 9.81 15.39
C HIS A 470 14.58 11.02 15.12
N ASN A 471 14.23 11.27 13.85
CA ASN A 471 13.49 12.45 13.38
C ASN A 471 12.04 12.12 12.97
N VAL A 472 11.60 10.86 13.01
CA VAL A 472 10.26 10.45 12.54
C VAL A 472 9.35 10.11 13.72
N LYS A 473 8.82 11.17 14.34
CA LYS A 473 7.90 11.11 15.48
C LYS A 473 6.46 10.79 15.06
N ARG A 474 5.63 10.41 16.03
CA ARG A 474 4.24 9.99 15.80
C ARG A 474 3.28 11.16 15.96
N LEU A 475 2.11 11.10 15.32
CA LEU A 475 1.08 12.13 15.49
C LEU A 475 0.55 12.09 16.93
N LYS A 476 0.97 13.06 17.74
CA LYS A 476 0.75 13.04 19.19
C LYS A 476 -0.73 13.15 19.52
N SER A 477 -1.14 12.33 20.47
CA SER A 477 -2.43 12.43 21.13
C SER A 477 -2.19 12.90 22.55
N ASN A 478 -2.80 14.02 22.88
CA ASN A 478 -2.96 14.51 24.23
C ASN A 478 -4.33 15.14 24.36
N GLY A 479 -4.71 15.46 25.60
CA GLY A 479 -6.01 16.03 25.87
C GLY A 479 -6.21 16.31 27.34
N PHE A 480 -7.38 16.85 27.65
CA PHE A 480 -7.79 17.22 28.98
C PHE A 480 -9.24 16.81 29.20
N LEU A 481 -9.52 16.16 30.33
CA LEU A 481 -10.85 15.69 30.71
C LEU A 481 -11.10 16.10 32.16
N THR A 482 -12.31 16.52 32.49
CA THR A 482 -12.76 16.63 33.89
C THR A 482 -13.83 15.60 34.20
N THR A 483 -13.92 15.19 35.46
CA THR A 483 -14.93 14.25 35.95
C THR A 483 -15.26 14.49 37.41
N LYS A 484 -16.48 14.15 37.80
CA LYS A 484 -16.94 14.07 39.21
C LYS A 484 -17.16 12.64 39.67
N SER A 485 -16.80 11.67 38.83
CA SER A 485 -16.80 10.24 39.09
C SER A 485 -15.39 9.79 39.48
N ASN A 486 -15.27 8.82 40.38
CA ASN A 486 -14.02 8.15 40.74
C ASN A 486 -13.49 7.18 39.65
N GLN A 487 -14.15 7.14 38.49
CA GLN A 487 -13.76 6.41 37.30
C GLN A 487 -13.92 7.28 36.05
N ILE A 488 -12.96 7.20 35.12
CA ILE A 488 -13.00 7.85 33.80
C ILE A 488 -12.31 6.98 32.74
N THR A 489 -12.76 7.05 31.48
CA THR A 489 -12.03 6.46 30.34
C THR A 489 -11.47 7.56 29.45
N ILE A 490 -10.21 7.42 29.09
CA ILE A 490 -9.55 8.20 28.05
C ILE A 490 -9.65 7.41 26.75
N ASP A 491 -10.46 7.87 25.80
CA ASP A 491 -10.69 7.20 24.51
C ASP A 491 -9.91 7.85 23.35
N ASN A 492 -9.99 7.24 22.16
CA ASN A 492 -9.31 7.67 20.92
C ASN A 492 -7.77 7.76 21.05
N LEU A 493 -7.20 6.93 21.92
CA LEU A 493 -5.76 6.79 22.07
C LEU A 493 -5.14 5.98 20.93
N VAL A 494 -3.82 6.13 20.79
CA VAL A 494 -3.03 5.54 19.70
C VAL A 494 -2.44 4.21 20.16
N PRO A 495 -2.71 3.07 19.49
CA PRO A 495 -2.18 1.75 19.84
C PRO A 495 -0.65 1.69 19.89
N PHE A 496 -0.11 0.88 20.81
CA PHE A 496 1.32 0.72 21.03
C PHE A 496 2.05 2.06 21.31
N THR A 497 1.57 2.81 22.31
CA THR A 497 2.10 4.13 22.73
C THR A 497 2.19 4.21 24.24
N LEU A 498 3.20 4.91 24.77
CA LEU A 498 3.31 5.24 26.19
C LEU A 498 2.63 6.59 26.47
N TYR A 499 1.76 6.65 27.47
CA TYR A 499 1.14 7.88 27.95
C TYR A 499 1.65 8.27 29.33
N ASN A 500 2.03 9.54 29.48
CA ASN A 500 2.10 10.20 30.78
C ASN A 500 0.70 10.73 31.09
N ILE A 501 0.15 10.37 32.24
CA ILE A 501 -1.17 10.82 32.69
C ILE A 501 -1.00 11.53 34.03
N THR A 502 -1.43 12.79 34.08
CA THR A 502 -1.38 13.67 35.24
C THR A 502 -2.80 13.90 35.75
N ILE A 503 -3.13 13.29 36.88
CA ILE A 503 -4.44 13.46 37.54
C ILE A 503 -4.26 14.46 38.68
N SER A 504 -5.18 15.42 38.76
CA SER A 504 -5.11 16.56 39.67
C SER A 504 -6.48 16.81 40.30
N THR A 505 -6.53 17.38 41.51
CA THR A 505 -7.76 17.94 42.09
C THR A 505 -7.47 19.30 42.72
N VAL A 506 -8.52 20.02 43.08
CA VAL A 506 -8.42 21.26 43.87
C VAL A 506 -8.16 21.01 45.38
N LEU A 507 -8.18 19.74 45.82
CA LEU A 507 -7.85 19.32 47.19
C LEU A 507 -6.35 19.02 47.39
N HIS A 508 -5.64 18.66 46.32
CA HIS A 508 -4.28 18.14 46.38
C HIS A 508 -3.30 19.03 45.61
N GLU A 509 -2.37 19.65 46.34
CA GLU A 509 -1.29 20.45 45.75
C GLU A 509 -0.36 19.58 44.89
N LYS A 510 -0.18 18.30 45.22
CA LYS A 510 0.58 17.33 44.41
C LYS A 510 -0.32 16.62 43.40
N ASN A 511 0.15 16.49 42.16
CA ASN A 511 -0.53 15.72 41.11
C ASN A 511 -0.16 14.24 41.23
N GLN A 512 -1.11 13.35 40.94
CA GLN A 512 -0.84 11.93 40.76
C GLN A 512 -0.37 11.66 39.33
N LEU A 513 0.80 11.03 39.17
CA LEU A 513 1.39 10.71 37.87
C LEU A 513 1.28 9.21 37.58
N LEU A 514 0.86 8.85 36.37
CA LEU A 514 0.86 7.47 35.87
C LEU A 514 1.56 7.39 34.50
N PHE A 515 2.22 6.26 34.27
CA PHE A 515 2.91 5.92 33.02
C PHE A 515 2.27 4.64 32.46
N VAL A 516 1.46 4.73 31.41
CA VAL A 516 0.62 3.63 30.93
C VAL A 516 0.81 3.39 29.44
N HIS A 517 1.09 2.15 29.05
CA HIS A 517 1.13 1.75 27.64
C HIS A 517 -0.26 1.36 27.12
N THR A 518 -0.65 1.82 25.94
CA THR A 518 -1.72 1.19 25.15
C THR A 518 -1.25 -0.12 24.53
N LEU A 519 -2.18 -1.05 24.32
CA LEU A 519 -1.90 -2.34 23.71
C LEU A 519 -1.68 -2.22 22.19
N ASP A 520 -1.11 -3.27 21.58
CA ASP A 520 -1.03 -3.46 20.13
C ASP A 520 -2.44 -3.44 19.48
N SER A 521 -2.58 -2.84 18.29
CA SER A 521 -3.83 -2.92 17.53
C SER A 521 -4.09 -4.35 17.04
N VAL A 522 -5.35 -4.77 17.06
CA VAL A 522 -5.75 -6.15 16.74
C VAL A 522 -5.37 -6.58 15.32
N GLU A 523 -5.49 -5.67 14.36
CA GLU A 523 -5.12 -5.86 12.95
C GLU A 523 -3.90 -5.01 12.56
N LEU A 524 -3.24 -5.37 11.46
CA LEU A 524 -2.19 -4.59 10.81
C LEU A 524 -2.83 -3.49 9.94
N THR A 525 -2.36 -2.26 10.06
CA THR A 525 -2.77 -1.18 9.14
C THR A 525 -2.12 -1.35 7.76
N PRO A 526 -2.65 -0.76 6.67
CA PRO A 526 -2.10 -0.94 5.33
C PRO A 526 -0.61 -0.58 5.18
N ASN A 527 -0.12 0.35 6.01
CA ASN A 527 1.29 0.80 6.02
C ASN A 527 2.23 -0.14 6.79
N GLU A 528 1.70 -1.19 7.44
CA GLU A 528 2.46 -2.22 8.17
C GLU A 528 2.55 -3.54 7.41
N ILE A 529 1.82 -3.66 6.31
CA ILE A 529 1.88 -4.80 5.39
C ILE A 529 3.23 -4.75 4.63
N PRO A 530 3.96 -5.87 4.50
CA PRO A 530 5.21 -5.90 3.73
C PRO A 530 5.07 -5.32 2.32
N THR A 531 5.85 -4.28 2.05
CA THR A 531 5.90 -3.55 0.77
C THR A 531 7.33 -3.51 0.25
N ASN A 532 7.50 -3.23 -1.06
CA ASN A 532 8.80 -3.28 -1.75
C ASN A 532 9.55 -4.60 -1.48
N ILE A 533 8.87 -5.71 -1.73
CA ILE A 533 9.41 -7.07 -1.55
C ILE A 533 10.37 -7.36 -2.70
N GLU A 534 11.66 -7.34 -2.41
CA GLU A 534 12.71 -7.84 -3.29
C GLU A 534 12.84 -9.36 -3.17
N VAL A 535 12.93 -10.03 -4.33
CA VAL A 535 13.17 -11.48 -4.42
C VAL A 535 14.39 -11.73 -5.31
N ARG A 536 15.55 -11.95 -4.69
CA ARG A 536 16.84 -12.17 -5.35
C ARG A 536 17.11 -13.68 -5.43
N ALA A 537 16.67 -14.31 -6.52
CA ALA A 537 16.85 -15.74 -6.74
C ALA A 537 18.24 -16.09 -7.29
N LEU A 538 18.75 -17.25 -6.91
CA LEU A 538 20.03 -17.84 -7.33
C LEU A 538 19.79 -19.27 -7.85
N GLU A 539 20.85 -20.08 -8.03
CA GLU A 539 20.76 -21.47 -8.51
C GLU A 539 20.06 -22.40 -7.50
N ASP A 540 20.53 -22.41 -6.25
CA ASP A 540 20.08 -23.34 -5.19
C ASP A 540 19.23 -22.68 -4.08
N ARG A 541 18.96 -21.37 -4.21
CA ARG A 541 18.42 -20.55 -3.12
C ARG A 541 17.73 -19.27 -3.58
N VAL A 542 17.07 -18.60 -2.64
CA VAL A 542 16.49 -17.26 -2.83
C VAL A 542 16.70 -16.40 -1.58
N ASN A 543 17.07 -15.13 -1.77
CA ASN A 543 17.05 -14.12 -0.72
C ASN A 543 15.81 -13.26 -0.90
N ILE A 544 15.00 -13.16 0.15
CA ILE A 544 13.72 -12.46 0.19
C ILE A 544 13.85 -11.34 1.20
N SER A 545 13.52 -10.11 0.84
CA SER A 545 13.56 -8.97 1.78
C SER A 545 12.52 -7.92 1.44
N TRP A 546 11.98 -7.23 2.45
CA TRP A 546 11.00 -6.15 2.26
C TRP A 546 11.36 -4.91 3.07
N GLN A 547 10.71 -3.80 2.76
CA GLN A 547 10.93 -2.54 3.46
C GLN A 547 10.55 -2.64 4.94
N VAL A 548 11.42 -2.13 5.81
CA VAL A 548 11.15 -2.04 7.26
C VAL A 548 10.01 -1.05 7.49
N VAL A 549 8.98 -1.50 8.22
CA VAL A 549 7.85 -0.66 8.64
C VAL A 549 8.34 0.47 9.55
N GLY A 550 8.25 1.71 9.07
CA GLY A 550 8.65 2.91 9.83
C GLY A 550 7.84 3.07 11.12
N CYS A 551 8.49 3.55 12.19
CA CYS A 551 7.91 3.54 13.54
C CYS A 551 6.64 4.38 13.66
N GLN A 552 6.52 5.47 12.89
CA GLN A 552 5.33 6.32 12.82
C GLN A 552 4.07 5.60 12.31
N HIS A 553 4.22 4.47 11.62
CA HIS A 553 3.12 3.61 11.16
C HIS A 553 3.00 2.31 11.96
N ARG A 554 3.81 2.09 13.00
CA ARG A 554 3.84 0.83 13.75
C ARG A 554 2.86 0.87 14.93
N TYR A 555 1.70 0.22 14.78
CA TYR A 555 0.62 0.17 15.77
C TYR A 555 0.66 -1.07 16.68
N GLY A 556 1.77 -1.81 16.65
CA GLY A 556 2.03 -2.97 17.47
C GLY A 556 3.29 -3.70 17.02
N ARG A 557 3.58 -4.84 17.65
CA ARG A 557 4.57 -5.81 17.18
C ARG A 557 4.11 -6.38 15.83
N ILE A 558 5.05 -6.90 15.05
CA ILE A 558 4.76 -7.59 13.79
C ILE A 558 5.63 -8.84 13.75
N VAL A 559 5.03 -9.96 13.33
CA VAL A 559 5.71 -11.22 13.10
C VAL A 559 5.38 -11.76 11.72
N TYR A 560 6.35 -12.45 11.13
CA TYR A 560 6.31 -12.95 9.77
C TYR A 560 6.53 -14.46 9.72
N ASN A 561 5.87 -15.12 8.77
CA ASN A 561 6.11 -16.50 8.36
C ASN A 561 6.28 -16.50 6.85
N VAL A 562 7.40 -17.04 6.39
CA VAL A 562 7.74 -17.08 4.96
C VAL A 562 7.71 -18.52 4.50
N MET A 563 7.01 -18.77 3.40
CA MET A 563 6.80 -20.10 2.85
C MET A 563 7.11 -20.11 1.35
N VAL A 564 7.96 -21.03 0.92
CA VAL A 564 8.24 -21.28 -0.50
C VAL A 564 7.72 -22.67 -0.85
N THR A 565 6.88 -22.73 -1.88
CA THR A 565 6.24 -23.98 -2.34
C THR A 565 6.42 -24.18 -3.84
N ASN A 566 6.51 -25.45 -4.24
CA ASN A 566 6.30 -25.87 -5.63
C ASN A 566 5.39 -27.11 -5.59
N PRO A 567 4.10 -26.99 -6.00
CA PRO A 567 3.16 -28.11 -5.99
C PRO A 567 3.60 -29.28 -6.88
N SER A 568 4.18 -29.01 -8.05
CA SER A 568 4.63 -30.03 -9.02
C SER A 568 5.75 -30.93 -8.48
N LEU A 569 6.55 -30.43 -7.54
CA LEU A 569 7.63 -31.14 -6.87
C LEU A 569 7.23 -31.68 -5.48
N ASN A 570 5.99 -31.47 -5.03
CA ASN A 570 5.57 -31.62 -3.63
C ASN A 570 6.48 -30.88 -2.62
N PHE A 571 7.17 -29.83 -3.06
CA PHE A 571 8.12 -29.09 -2.23
C PHE A 571 7.40 -28.03 -1.40
N THR A 572 7.67 -27.98 -0.10
CA THR A 572 7.23 -26.91 0.80
C THR A 572 8.28 -26.68 1.87
N LYS A 573 8.92 -25.50 1.86
CA LYS A 573 9.81 -25.04 2.93
C LYS A 573 9.16 -23.85 3.63
N LYS A 574 9.04 -23.94 4.96
CA LYS A 574 8.45 -22.90 5.83
C LYS A 574 9.53 -22.38 6.76
N PHE A 575 9.56 -21.07 6.98
CA PHE A 575 10.42 -20.43 7.97
C PHE A 575 9.56 -19.82 9.07
N SER A 576 9.80 -20.27 10.30
CA SER A 576 8.92 -20.05 11.44
C SER A 576 8.97 -18.61 11.96
N ILE A 577 7.91 -18.22 12.67
CA ILE A 577 7.67 -16.91 13.30
C ILE A 577 8.96 -16.17 13.71
N GLN A 578 9.29 -15.10 12.99
CA GLN A 578 10.35 -14.14 13.35
C GLN A 578 9.92 -12.69 13.05
N THR A 579 10.70 -11.74 13.56
CA THR A 579 10.45 -10.29 13.50
C THR A 579 11.16 -9.58 12.35
N ASP A 580 12.11 -10.26 11.70
CA ASP A 580 13.07 -9.64 10.81
C ASP A 580 12.48 -9.47 9.41
N ASN A 581 13.06 -8.60 8.60
CA ASN A 581 12.54 -8.21 7.27
C ASN A 581 13.28 -8.84 6.09
N SER A 582 14.20 -9.79 6.33
CA SER A 582 14.97 -10.48 5.29
C SER A 582 15.33 -11.91 5.67
N TYR A 583 15.27 -12.83 4.70
CA TYR A 583 15.49 -14.27 4.89
C TYR A 583 16.13 -14.92 3.64
N GLU A 584 17.11 -15.81 3.86
CA GLU A 584 17.64 -16.72 2.84
C GLU A 584 16.93 -18.09 2.93
N MET A 585 16.46 -18.61 1.80
CA MET A 585 15.97 -19.99 1.69
C MET A 585 16.80 -20.81 0.71
N THR A 586 17.55 -21.76 1.25
CA THR A 586 18.40 -22.72 0.51
C THR A 586 17.68 -24.02 0.15
N GLY A 587 18.27 -24.82 -0.74
CA GLY A 587 17.78 -26.16 -1.09
C GLY A 587 16.66 -26.16 -2.14
N LEU A 588 16.63 -25.14 -3.00
CA LEU A 588 15.77 -25.10 -4.18
C LEU A 588 16.46 -25.80 -5.37
N GLN A 589 15.67 -26.37 -6.26
CA GLN A 589 16.15 -26.85 -7.57
C GLN A 589 16.39 -25.68 -8.55
N PRO A 590 17.41 -25.74 -9.44
CA PRO A 590 17.68 -24.70 -10.44
C PRO A 590 16.59 -24.59 -11.52
N TYR A 591 16.53 -23.43 -12.20
CA TYR A 591 15.59 -23.08 -13.28
C TYR A 591 14.10 -23.36 -13.02
N THR A 592 13.73 -23.54 -11.75
CA THR A 592 12.43 -24.04 -11.31
C THR A 592 11.58 -22.88 -10.78
N GLU A 593 10.30 -22.88 -11.12
CA GLU A 593 9.33 -21.88 -10.64
C GLU A 593 8.82 -22.22 -9.24
N TYR A 594 8.70 -21.22 -8.37
CA TYR A 594 8.24 -21.36 -6.99
C TYR A 594 7.22 -20.28 -6.64
N ASN A 595 6.23 -20.66 -5.82
CA ASN A 595 5.29 -19.74 -5.19
C ASN A 595 5.87 -19.33 -3.82
N LEU A 596 6.20 -18.04 -3.68
CA LEU A 596 6.51 -17.40 -2.40
C LEU A 596 5.21 -16.93 -1.75
N THR A 597 5.01 -17.26 -0.48
CA THR A 597 3.93 -16.73 0.38
C THR A 597 4.54 -16.13 1.64
N ILE A 598 4.22 -14.87 1.92
CA ILE A 598 4.58 -14.17 3.16
C ILE A 598 3.29 -13.93 3.94
N VAL A 599 3.26 -14.34 5.21
CA VAL A 599 2.14 -14.11 6.12
C VAL A 599 2.61 -13.20 7.25
N ALA A 600 1.93 -12.06 7.44
CA ALA A 600 2.21 -11.08 8.48
C ALA A 600 1.06 -11.00 9.49
N ALA A 601 1.36 -10.99 10.79
CA ALA A 601 0.38 -10.83 11.87
C ALA A 601 0.99 -10.11 13.08
N ARG A 602 0.17 -9.76 14.08
CA ARG A 602 0.64 -9.17 15.35
C ARG A 602 1.40 -10.14 16.25
N ASN A 603 0.97 -11.40 16.27
CA ASN A 603 1.49 -12.43 17.17
C ASN A 603 1.35 -13.83 16.55
N GLY A 604 2.04 -14.81 17.16
CA GLY A 604 2.05 -16.19 16.68
C GLY A 604 0.68 -16.87 16.65
N LYS A 605 -0.22 -16.57 17.60
CA LYS A 605 -1.57 -17.17 17.65
C LYS A 605 -2.43 -16.75 16.46
N TYR A 606 -2.40 -15.48 16.10
CA TYR A 606 -3.07 -14.95 14.90
C TYR A 606 -2.46 -15.53 13.62
N LEU A 607 -1.13 -15.65 13.57
CA LEU A 607 -0.41 -16.23 12.45
C LEU A 607 -0.70 -17.73 12.24
N TYR A 608 -0.74 -18.52 13.32
CA TYR A 608 -1.06 -19.96 13.24
C TYR A 608 -2.52 -20.21 12.88
N ASN A 609 -3.45 -19.42 13.42
CA ASN A 609 -4.88 -19.59 13.19
C ASN A 609 -5.36 -18.95 11.87
N MET A 610 -4.51 -18.21 11.15
CA MET A 610 -4.87 -17.39 9.99
C MET A 610 -6.00 -16.38 10.25
N VAL A 611 -6.09 -15.89 11.49
CA VAL A 611 -7.06 -14.86 11.92
C VAL A 611 -6.33 -13.54 12.04
N ASN A 612 -6.84 -12.48 11.41
CA ASN A 612 -6.26 -11.13 11.41
C ASN A 612 -4.80 -11.09 10.89
N ALA A 613 -4.47 -12.05 10.01
CA ALA A 613 -3.19 -12.18 9.34
C ALA A 613 -3.32 -11.76 7.86
N ASN A 614 -2.35 -10.98 7.37
CA ASN A 614 -2.29 -10.56 5.98
C ASN A 614 -1.40 -11.54 5.19
N VAL A 615 -1.87 -11.98 4.01
CA VAL A 615 -1.19 -12.98 3.18
C VAL A 615 -0.83 -12.35 1.83
N ILE A 616 0.46 -12.44 1.47
CA ILE A 616 1.00 -11.94 0.20
C ILE A 616 1.59 -13.12 -0.56
N SER A 617 1.15 -13.35 -1.80
CA SER A 617 1.61 -14.45 -2.64
C SER A 617 2.17 -13.94 -3.97
N MET A 618 3.34 -14.43 -4.38
CA MET A 618 3.99 -14.11 -5.65
C MET A 618 4.78 -15.29 -6.22
N LYS A 619 5.19 -15.19 -7.49
CA LYS A 619 5.99 -16.20 -8.17
C LYS A 619 7.41 -15.71 -8.43
N PHE A 620 8.39 -16.61 -8.33
CA PHE A 620 9.75 -16.40 -8.79
C PHE A 620 10.29 -17.67 -9.46
N ARG A 621 11.44 -17.56 -10.13
CA ARG A 621 12.15 -18.70 -10.73
C ARG A 621 13.62 -18.65 -10.31
N THR A 622 14.19 -19.80 -9.94
CA THR A 622 15.63 -19.93 -9.69
C THR A 622 16.44 -19.75 -10.97
N LEU A 623 17.71 -19.37 -10.84
CA LEU A 623 18.60 -19.22 -11.99
C LEU A 623 18.92 -20.59 -12.63
N ALA A 624 19.37 -20.57 -13.88
CA ALA A 624 19.85 -21.78 -14.55
C ALA A 624 21.12 -22.31 -13.85
N GLY A 625 21.12 -23.60 -13.52
CA GLY A 625 22.23 -24.28 -12.90
C GLY A 625 23.14 -24.99 -13.89
N VAL A 626 24.19 -25.63 -13.38
CA VAL A 626 25.11 -26.42 -14.21
C VAL A 626 24.36 -27.55 -14.92
N ALA A 627 24.53 -27.64 -16.25
CA ALA A 627 23.83 -28.64 -17.05
C ALA A 627 24.20 -30.09 -16.63
N PRO A 628 23.23 -31.02 -16.58
CA PRO A 628 23.52 -32.45 -16.45
C PRO A 628 24.31 -33.00 -17.65
N PRO A 629 24.89 -34.21 -17.55
CA PRO A 629 25.48 -34.91 -18.70
C PRO A 629 24.46 -35.16 -19.83
N VAL A 630 24.96 -35.42 -21.03
CA VAL A 630 24.13 -35.93 -22.14
C VAL A 630 23.67 -37.36 -21.87
N GLU A 631 22.51 -37.74 -22.42
CA GLU A 631 21.98 -39.10 -22.36
C GLU A 631 22.17 -39.80 -23.72
N ASN A 632 22.26 -41.14 -23.72
CA ASN A 632 22.35 -41.99 -24.92
C ASN A 632 23.36 -41.48 -25.97
N LEU A 633 24.60 -41.21 -25.54
CA LEU A 633 25.69 -40.77 -26.41
C LEU A 633 26.16 -41.91 -27.33
N GLU A 634 25.97 -41.75 -28.63
CA GLU A 634 26.26 -42.75 -29.65
C GLU A 634 27.19 -42.19 -30.74
N LEU A 635 28.24 -42.93 -31.08
CA LEU A 635 29.07 -42.68 -32.28
C LEU A 635 28.44 -43.43 -33.46
N PHE A 636 27.66 -42.74 -34.31
CA PHE A 636 26.87 -43.41 -35.35
C PHE A 636 27.59 -43.52 -36.71
N SER A 637 28.66 -42.75 -36.92
CA SER A 637 29.53 -42.82 -38.10
C SER A 637 30.96 -42.39 -37.73
N ILE A 638 31.96 -43.13 -38.20
CA ILE A 638 33.37 -42.73 -38.16
C ILE A 638 34.10 -43.17 -39.43
N ASP A 639 34.99 -42.32 -39.91
CA ASP A 639 35.83 -42.51 -41.10
C ASP A 639 37.20 -41.84 -40.88
N LYS A 640 38.13 -41.97 -41.84
CA LYS A 640 39.54 -41.57 -41.68
C LYS A 640 39.80 -40.13 -41.21
N ASN A 641 38.87 -39.21 -41.49
CA ASN A 641 39.02 -37.77 -41.20
C ASN A 641 37.88 -37.20 -40.32
N SER A 642 36.79 -37.92 -40.07
CA SER A 642 35.65 -37.40 -39.31
C SER A 642 34.97 -38.43 -38.40
N ALA A 643 34.24 -37.93 -37.40
CA ALA A 643 33.33 -38.70 -36.57
C ALA A 643 32.04 -37.90 -36.37
N SER A 644 30.89 -38.57 -36.45
CA SER A 644 29.57 -37.97 -36.23
C SER A 644 28.91 -38.64 -35.03
N LEU A 645 28.60 -37.82 -34.02
CA LEU A 645 28.02 -38.26 -32.75
C LEU A 645 26.56 -37.79 -32.65
N ARG A 646 25.72 -38.60 -32.01
CA ARG A 646 24.35 -38.24 -31.64
C ARG A 646 24.08 -38.52 -30.17
N PHE A 647 23.19 -37.76 -29.56
CA PHE A 647 22.86 -37.84 -28.15
C PHE A 647 21.46 -37.30 -27.88
N ASP A 648 20.93 -37.60 -26.69
CA ASP A 648 19.70 -37.03 -26.15
C ASP A 648 20.02 -35.95 -25.11
N LEU A 649 19.17 -34.94 -24.99
CA LEU A 649 19.25 -33.99 -23.89
C LEU A 649 18.62 -34.62 -22.63
N PRO A 650 19.18 -34.38 -21.44
CA PRO A 650 18.64 -34.93 -20.20
C PRO A 650 17.23 -34.37 -19.92
N GLU A 651 16.34 -35.20 -19.35
CA GLU A 651 14.93 -34.83 -19.12
C GLU A 651 14.77 -33.53 -18.32
N ASN A 652 15.65 -33.31 -17.34
CA ASN A 652 15.64 -32.15 -16.45
C ASN A 652 16.96 -31.36 -16.57
N PRO A 653 17.13 -30.55 -17.63
CA PRO A 653 18.42 -29.92 -17.97
C PRO A 653 18.89 -28.83 -17.00
N SER A 654 18.15 -28.54 -15.91
CA SER A 654 18.47 -27.50 -14.91
C SER A 654 18.64 -26.08 -15.48
N GLY A 655 18.12 -25.84 -16.69
CA GLY A 655 18.31 -24.62 -17.48
C GLY A 655 17.86 -24.84 -18.92
N VAL A 656 18.26 -23.94 -19.83
CA VAL A 656 18.10 -24.16 -21.28
C VAL A 656 19.47 -24.48 -21.86
N ALA A 657 19.68 -25.72 -22.31
CA ALA A 657 20.95 -26.13 -22.92
C ALA A 657 21.19 -25.36 -24.23
N SER A 658 22.35 -24.69 -24.36
CA SER A 658 22.69 -23.85 -25.52
C SER A 658 23.94 -24.31 -26.26
N GLU A 659 24.99 -24.66 -25.52
CA GLU A 659 26.30 -25.03 -26.04
C GLU A 659 26.65 -26.48 -25.70
N ILE A 660 27.35 -27.13 -26.62
CA ILE A 660 27.96 -28.44 -26.45
C ILE A 660 29.47 -28.32 -26.66
N ARG A 661 30.24 -28.95 -25.77
CA ARG A 661 31.68 -29.12 -25.89
C ARG A 661 31.99 -30.58 -26.21
N VAL A 662 32.75 -30.81 -27.29
CA VAL A 662 33.25 -32.13 -27.69
C VAL A 662 34.77 -32.13 -27.67
N SER A 663 35.37 -32.85 -26.74
CA SER A 663 36.83 -33.00 -26.60
C SER A 663 37.27 -34.32 -27.24
N ARG A 664 38.10 -34.27 -28.30
CA ARG A 664 38.72 -35.48 -28.87
C ARG A 664 40.11 -35.73 -28.27
N CYS A 665 40.31 -36.92 -27.74
CA CYS A 665 41.55 -37.38 -27.11
C CYS A 665 42.14 -38.55 -27.92
N ASN A 666 43.44 -38.54 -28.20
CA ASN A 666 44.18 -39.65 -28.82
C ASN A 666 45.57 -39.74 -28.16
N SER A 667 46.05 -40.95 -27.93
CA SER A 667 47.43 -41.30 -27.53
C SER A 667 48.54 -40.43 -28.15
N LEU A 668 48.52 -40.17 -29.47
CA LEU A 668 49.54 -39.36 -30.15
C LEU A 668 49.39 -37.84 -29.95
N SER A 669 48.24 -37.38 -29.45
CA SER A 669 47.97 -35.95 -29.20
C SER A 669 48.46 -35.53 -27.81
N PHE A 670 49.78 -35.31 -27.69
CA PHE A 670 50.52 -35.00 -26.46
C PHE A 670 49.73 -34.25 -25.36
N LYS A 671 49.25 -35.00 -24.37
CA LYS A 671 48.66 -34.56 -23.08
C LYS A 671 47.47 -33.57 -23.10
N LYS A 672 47.00 -33.07 -24.25
CA LYS A 672 45.82 -32.19 -24.33
C LYS A 672 44.85 -32.64 -25.43
N CYS A 673 43.65 -33.05 -25.02
CA CYS A 673 42.54 -33.30 -25.94
C CYS A 673 42.13 -31.98 -26.64
N LYS A 674 41.80 -32.05 -27.94
CA LYS A 674 41.34 -30.88 -28.70
C LYS A 674 39.83 -30.73 -28.55
N SER A 675 39.37 -29.65 -27.93
CA SER A 675 37.95 -29.35 -27.72
C SER A 675 37.36 -28.47 -28.83
N LEU A 676 36.28 -28.94 -29.44
CA LEU A 676 35.32 -28.12 -30.19
C LEU A 676 34.24 -27.64 -29.22
N VAL A 677 33.81 -26.38 -29.36
CA VAL A 677 32.57 -25.87 -28.73
C VAL A 677 31.68 -25.37 -29.86
N THR A 678 30.40 -25.73 -29.82
CA THR A 678 29.42 -25.36 -30.84
C THR A 678 28.01 -25.26 -30.22
N ASN A 679 27.09 -24.61 -30.93
CA ASN A 679 25.69 -24.54 -30.51
C ASN A 679 25.01 -25.89 -30.74
N ILE A 680 24.08 -26.25 -29.85
CA ILE A 680 23.35 -27.52 -29.92
C ILE A 680 22.43 -27.54 -31.15
N LYS A 681 22.56 -28.57 -32.00
CA LYS A 681 21.78 -28.76 -33.23
C LYS A 681 21.03 -30.10 -33.21
N LYS A 682 19.79 -30.11 -33.71
CA LYS A 682 19.03 -31.36 -33.93
C LYS A 682 19.64 -32.15 -35.09
N CYS A 683 19.57 -33.48 -35.02
CA CYS A 683 20.00 -34.35 -36.11
C CYS A 683 19.07 -34.22 -37.34
N PRO A 684 19.58 -34.01 -38.56
CA PRO A 684 18.76 -34.01 -39.79
C PRO A 684 18.04 -35.35 -40.03
N LEU A 685 18.69 -36.46 -39.65
CA LEU A 685 18.18 -37.83 -39.82
C LEU A 685 17.25 -38.29 -38.69
N TRP A 686 17.38 -37.71 -37.48
CA TRP A 686 16.68 -38.18 -36.28
C TRP A 686 16.13 -36.98 -35.50
N PRO A 687 14.95 -36.42 -35.87
CA PRO A 687 14.45 -35.14 -35.33
C PRO A 687 14.24 -35.05 -33.80
N LYS A 688 14.32 -36.18 -33.09
CA LYS A 688 14.29 -36.29 -31.62
C LYS A 688 15.69 -36.25 -30.96
N LYS A 689 16.75 -36.59 -31.70
CA LYS A 689 18.15 -36.59 -31.22
C LYS A 689 18.88 -35.31 -31.62
N TYR A 690 19.98 -35.03 -30.94
CA TYR A 690 20.90 -33.94 -31.21
C TYR A 690 22.23 -34.47 -31.75
N CYS A 691 22.83 -33.76 -32.70
CA CYS A 691 23.99 -34.23 -33.46
C CYS A 691 25.16 -33.24 -33.40
N VAL A 692 26.39 -33.78 -33.45
CA VAL A 692 27.62 -33.00 -33.54
C VAL A 692 28.68 -33.75 -34.34
N ASP A 693 29.27 -33.06 -35.31
CA ASP A 693 30.32 -33.57 -36.19
C ASP A 693 31.70 -33.10 -35.73
N VAL A 694 32.70 -33.98 -35.87
CA VAL A 694 34.08 -33.75 -35.42
C VAL A 694 35.03 -34.04 -36.58
N GLU A 695 35.49 -32.98 -37.24
CA GLU A 695 36.37 -33.03 -38.40
C GLU A 695 37.86 -32.94 -38.03
N TYR A 696 38.74 -33.27 -38.98
CA TYR A 696 40.21 -33.26 -38.87
C TYR A 696 40.73 -34.29 -37.86
N LEU A 697 40.26 -35.53 -37.98
CA LEU A 697 40.87 -36.69 -37.34
C LEU A 697 42.12 -37.14 -38.13
N LEU A 698 43.07 -37.75 -37.43
CA LEU A 698 44.18 -38.45 -38.06
C LEU A 698 43.73 -39.89 -38.38
N PRO A 699 44.05 -40.45 -39.56
CA PRO A 699 43.65 -41.81 -39.93
C PRO A 699 44.37 -42.88 -39.10
N ASN A 700 43.73 -44.04 -38.95
CA ASN A 700 44.24 -45.23 -38.26
C ASN A 700 44.59 -44.97 -36.78
N GLN A 701 43.72 -44.27 -36.06
CA GLN A 701 43.94 -43.85 -34.67
C GLN A 701 42.74 -44.14 -33.76
N SER A 702 43.02 -44.47 -32.50
CA SER A 702 42.00 -44.56 -31.45
C SER A 702 41.70 -43.18 -30.88
N TYR A 703 40.41 -42.83 -30.84
CA TYR A 703 39.91 -41.57 -30.29
C TYR A 703 38.87 -41.83 -29.19
N THR A 704 39.09 -41.25 -28.02
CA THR A 704 38.03 -41.04 -27.02
C THR A 704 37.40 -39.68 -27.25
N PHE A 705 36.10 -39.65 -27.51
CA PHE A 705 35.31 -38.43 -27.62
C PHE A 705 34.60 -38.17 -26.30
N LYS A 706 34.81 -36.99 -25.71
CA LYS A 706 34.12 -36.56 -24.50
C LYS A 706 33.13 -35.45 -24.79
N VAL A 707 31.90 -35.57 -24.27
CA VAL A 707 30.80 -34.64 -24.53
C VAL A 707 30.28 -34.04 -23.22
N SER A 708 30.08 -32.72 -23.19
CA SER A 708 29.46 -32.00 -22.07
C SER A 708 28.58 -30.85 -22.55
N LEU A 709 27.49 -30.58 -21.85
CA LEU A 709 26.55 -29.48 -22.12
C LEU A 709 26.89 -28.23 -21.31
N LYS A 710 26.39 -27.08 -21.76
CA LYS A 710 26.34 -25.81 -21.00
C LYS A 710 24.97 -25.17 -21.19
N ASN A 711 24.42 -24.65 -20.10
CA ASN A 711 23.16 -23.93 -20.10
C ASN A 711 23.37 -22.45 -20.44
N TYR A 712 22.36 -21.86 -21.09
CA TYR A 712 22.28 -20.44 -21.35
C TYR A 712 22.40 -19.64 -20.04
N ASN A 713 23.14 -18.54 -20.09
CA ASN A 713 23.52 -17.71 -18.93
C ASN A 713 24.33 -18.44 -17.82
N THR A 714 24.93 -19.59 -18.09
CA THR A 714 25.86 -20.26 -17.15
C THR A 714 27.32 -20.21 -17.62
N ASN A 715 28.26 -20.09 -16.69
CA ASN A 715 29.70 -19.93 -16.98
C ASN A 715 30.50 -21.25 -16.96
N ARG A 716 29.84 -22.41 -16.82
CA ARG A 716 30.48 -23.73 -16.66
C ARG A 716 29.79 -24.78 -17.53
N PHE A 717 30.58 -25.73 -18.01
CA PHE A 717 30.07 -26.95 -18.65
C PHE A 717 29.81 -28.02 -17.59
N GLY A 718 28.84 -28.89 -17.87
CA GLY A 718 28.47 -30.05 -17.07
C GLY A 718 29.50 -31.18 -17.08
N LYS A 719 29.10 -32.32 -16.50
CA LYS A 719 29.92 -33.53 -16.46
C LYS A 719 30.15 -34.09 -17.86
N GLU A 720 31.39 -34.51 -18.16
CA GLU A 720 31.74 -35.18 -19.42
C GLU A 720 31.21 -36.63 -19.47
N VAL A 721 30.65 -37.02 -20.62
CA VAL A 721 30.29 -38.40 -21.00
C VAL A 721 31.22 -38.84 -22.14
N THR A 722 31.61 -40.11 -22.21
CA THR A 722 32.65 -40.59 -23.13
C THR A 722 32.18 -41.70 -24.07
N VAL A 723 32.59 -41.66 -25.32
CA VAL A 723 32.46 -42.75 -26.30
C VAL A 723 33.74 -42.89 -27.12
N ASP A 724 34.14 -44.11 -27.45
CA ASP A 724 35.38 -44.42 -28.17
C ASP A 724 35.14 -44.78 -29.64
N GLY A 725 36.11 -44.49 -30.50
CA GLY A 725 36.09 -44.81 -31.92
C GLY A 725 37.48 -44.99 -32.52
N TYR A 726 37.56 -45.63 -33.68
CA TYR A 726 38.79 -45.81 -34.45
C TYR A 726 38.61 -45.24 -35.86
N SER A 727 39.48 -44.30 -36.25
CA SER A 727 39.40 -43.48 -37.47
C SER A 727 39.95 -44.19 -38.71
N ASP A 728 39.27 -45.24 -39.13
CA ASP A 728 39.50 -45.91 -40.41
C ASP A 728 38.18 -46.00 -41.18
N ASP A 729 38.23 -46.24 -42.49
CA ASP A 729 37.05 -46.38 -43.32
C ASP A 729 36.37 -47.71 -43.00
N ARG A 730 35.05 -47.67 -42.76
CA ARG A 730 34.26 -48.87 -42.44
C ARG A 730 33.25 -49.17 -43.54
N VAL A 731 32.71 -50.39 -43.51
CA VAL A 731 31.54 -50.77 -44.30
C VAL A 731 30.32 -49.97 -43.80
N PRO A 732 29.62 -49.21 -44.66
CA PRO A 732 28.43 -48.49 -44.24
C PRO A 732 27.24 -49.43 -43.99
N GLY A 733 26.27 -48.99 -43.18
CA GLY A 733 25.07 -49.76 -42.86
C GLY A 733 24.15 -49.99 -44.08
N ALA A 734 23.46 -51.13 -44.12
CA ALA A 734 22.53 -51.46 -45.20
C ALA A 734 21.23 -50.61 -45.12
N PRO A 735 20.63 -50.22 -46.27
CA PRO A 735 19.37 -49.46 -46.33
C PRO A 735 18.18 -50.21 -45.70
N GLN A 736 17.23 -49.46 -45.15
CA GLN A 736 16.10 -50.00 -44.39
C GLN A 736 14.75 -49.64 -45.04
N ASN A 737 13.70 -50.42 -44.75
CA ASN A 737 12.31 -50.17 -45.18
C ASN A 737 12.17 -49.78 -46.67
N ILE A 738 12.65 -50.64 -47.57
CA ILE A 738 12.42 -50.44 -49.01
C ILE A 738 10.93 -50.65 -49.30
N THR A 739 10.33 -49.71 -50.02
CA THR A 739 8.99 -49.86 -50.61
C THR A 739 9.01 -49.44 -52.07
N TYR A 740 7.97 -49.82 -52.82
CA TYR A 740 7.82 -49.39 -54.21
C TYR A 740 6.38 -48.99 -54.53
N GLN A 741 6.23 -48.12 -55.53
CA GLN A 741 4.95 -47.74 -56.13
C GLN A 741 5.10 -47.69 -57.64
N ILE A 742 4.10 -48.22 -58.37
CA ILE A 742 4.01 -48.11 -59.83
C ILE A 742 3.32 -46.79 -60.15
N VAL A 743 3.87 -46.02 -61.09
CA VAL A 743 3.39 -44.69 -61.47
C VAL A 743 3.49 -44.49 -62.98
N GLU A 744 2.79 -43.50 -63.52
CA GLU A 744 2.97 -43.01 -64.91
C GLU A 744 2.88 -44.12 -65.98
N CYS A 745 1.93 -45.03 -65.84
CA CYS A 745 1.67 -46.08 -66.83
C CYS A 745 1.25 -45.51 -68.19
N THR A 746 2.02 -45.83 -69.22
CA THR A 746 1.86 -45.41 -70.62
C THR A 746 1.23 -46.52 -71.48
N TYR A 747 1.16 -46.34 -72.80
CA TYR A 747 0.59 -47.35 -73.71
C TYR A 747 1.31 -48.72 -73.66
N SER A 748 2.60 -48.76 -73.33
CA SER A 748 3.44 -49.97 -73.36
C SER A 748 4.24 -50.28 -72.08
N SER A 749 4.46 -49.30 -71.20
CA SER A 749 5.29 -49.46 -69.99
C SER A 749 4.88 -48.51 -68.85
N CYS A 750 5.26 -48.83 -67.61
CA CYS A 750 5.08 -48.02 -66.41
C CYS A 750 6.42 -47.63 -65.77
N ASN A 751 6.40 -46.61 -64.93
CA ASN A 751 7.55 -46.22 -64.11
C ASN A 751 7.42 -46.79 -62.67
N LEU A 752 8.54 -46.97 -61.99
CA LEU A 752 8.65 -47.55 -60.66
C LEU A 752 9.34 -46.57 -59.71
N ASN A 753 8.57 -45.96 -58.82
CA ASN A 753 9.11 -45.19 -57.70
C ASN A 753 9.54 -46.15 -56.60
N VAL A 754 10.84 -46.29 -56.39
CA VAL A 754 11.45 -46.98 -55.25
C VAL A 754 11.71 -45.96 -54.15
N SER A 755 11.41 -46.28 -52.89
CA SER A 755 11.79 -45.47 -51.73
C SER A 755 12.38 -46.30 -50.60
N TRP A 756 13.26 -45.70 -49.80
CA TRP A 756 13.95 -46.37 -48.69
C TRP A 756 14.36 -45.40 -47.59
N ASN A 757 14.54 -45.92 -46.37
CA ASN A 757 15.03 -45.16 -45.23
C ASN A 757 16.57 -45.21 -45.13
N HIS A 758 17.15 -44.13 -44.60
CA HIS A 758 18.57 -44.08 -44.27
C HIS A 758 18.94 -45.10 -43.17
N PRO A 759 20.10 -45.76 -43.23
CA PRO A 759 20.51 -46.73 -42.21
C PRO A 759 20.59 -46.11 -40.81
N TYR A 760 19.89 -46.70 -39.83
CA TYR A 760 19.91 -46.18 -38.44
C TYR A 760 21.31 -46.24 -37.81
N ASN A 761 22.08 -47.30 -38.10
CA ASN A 761 23.49 -47.41 -37.74
C ASN A 761 24.31 -47.23 -39.03
N GLN A 762 24.84 -46.02 -39.23
CA GLN A 762 25.48 -45.66 -40.50
C GLN A 762 26.89 -46.28 -40.64
N ASN A 763 27.60 -46.44 -39.51
CA ASN A 763 28.96 -46.96 -39.35
C ASN A 763 30.09 -46.14 -40.02
N ALA A 764 29.90 -45.70 -41.26
CA ALA A 764 30.80 -44.83 -42.01
C ALA A 764 30.01 -43.79 -42.83
N THR A 765 30.68 -42.78 -43.37
CA THR A 765 30.11 -41.82 -44.33
C THR A 765 29.61 -42.56 -45.57
N ILE A 766 28.32 -42.46 -45.88
CA ILE A 766 27.73 -42.96 -47.14
C ILE A 766 27.92 -41.89 -48.23
N THR A 767 28.35 -42.31 -49.43
CA THR A 767 28.49 -41.41 -50.60
C THR A 767 27.52 -41.74 -51.73
N MET A 768 26.98 -42.96 -51.78
CA MET A 768 25.95 -43.34 -52.76
C MET A 768 25.12 -44.56 -52.31
N PHE A 769 23.97 -44.76 -52.95
CA PHE A 769 23.21 -46.00 -52.93
C PHE A 769 23.20 -46.62 -54.34
N ASN A 770 23.49 -47.92 -54.44
CA ASN A 770 23.37 -48.66 -55.70
C ASN A 770 22.04 -49.41 -55.71
N ILE A 771 21.25 -49.22 -56.75
CA ILE A 771 19.93 -49.79 -56.97
C ILE A 771 20.07 -50.77 -58.14
N ILE A 772 19.66 -52.04 -57.99
CA ILE A 772 19.74 -53.04 -59.06
C ILE A 772 18.39 -53.76 -59.17
N LEU A 773 17.79 -53.75 -60.36
CA LEU A 773 16.52 -54.39 -60.66
C LEU A 773 16.75 -55.53 -61.66
N ASN A 774 16.65 -56.77 -61.19
CA ASN A 774 16.93 -57.97 -61.98
C ASN A 774 15.61 -58.66 -62.41
N SER A 775 15.48 -59.08 -63.67
CA SER A 775 14.28 -59.78 -64.16
C SER A 775 14.14 -61.15 -63.50
N SER A 776 12.91 -61.52 -63.15
CA SER A 776 12.57 -62.89 -62.71
C SER A 776 12.13 -63.80 -63.86
N GLU A 777 11.90 -63.24 -65.05
CA GLU A 777 11.54 -63.98 -66.27
C GLU A 777 12.67 -63.89 -67.28
N ILE A 778 13.56 -64.90 -67.26
CA ILE A 778 14.61 -65.08 -68.26
C ILE A 778 13.99 -65.86 -69.43
N ARG A 779 13.92 -65.25 -70.61
CA ARG A 779 13.54 -65.92 -71.87
C ARG A 779 14.79 -66.11 -72.73
N GLU A 780 15.01 -67.31 -73.23
CA GLU A 780 16.13 -67.58 -74.14
C GLU A 780 15.94 -66.82 -75.47
N GLY A 781 16.99 -66.14 -75.94
CA GLY A 781 17.03 -65.53 -77.28
C GLY A 781 16.99 -64.00 -77.36
N ILE A 782 16.95 -63.26 -76.24
CA ILE A 782 17.10 -61.78 -76.22
C ILE A 782 18.16 -61.41 -75.19
N GLU A 783 19.20 -60.66 -75.58
CA GLU A 783 20.38 -60.46 -74.73
C GLU A 783 20.36 -59.20 -73.84
N ASP A 784 19.54 -58.20 -74.16
CA ASP A 784 19.59 -56.86 -73.54
C ASP A 784 18.88 -56.75 -72.17
N ASP A 785 17.85 -57.57 -71.90
CA ASP A 785 17.00 -57.47 -70.69
C ASP A 785 17.62 -58.05 -69.39
N LYS A 786 18.96 -58.12 -69.29
CA LYS A 786 19.64 -58.89 -68.21
C LYS A 786 19.55 -58.28 -66.81
N PHE A 787 19.68 -56.95 -66.63
CA PHE A 787 19.35 -56.22 -65.39
C PHE A 787 19.45 -54.71 -65.60
N ILE A 788 18.70 -53.92 -64.81
CA ILE A 788 18.84 -52.47 -64.73
C ILE A 788 19.66 -52.12 -63.48
N GLN A 789 20.63 -51.20 -63.59
CA GLN A 789 21.42 -50.70 -62.47
C GLN A 789 21.44 -49.16 -62.45
N GLU A 790 21.08 -48.58 -61.32
CA GLU A 790 21.02 -47.13 -61.07
C GLU A 790 21.82 -46.74 -59.82
N VAL A 791 22.27 -45.48 -59.73
CA VAL A 791 23.11 -45.01 -58.62
C VAL A 791 22.67 -43.63 -58.12
N TYR A 792 22.17 -43.58 -56.88
CA TYR A 792 21.82 -42.33 -56.19
C TYR A 792 23.05 -41.79 -55.45
N ARG A 793 23.58 -40.62 -55.83
CA ARG A 793 24.78 -40.02 -55.21
C ARG A 793 24.41 -39.01 -54.11
N MET A 794 25.22 -38.96 -53.06
CA MET A 794 25.10 -38.03 -51.93
C MET A 794 26.17 -36.94 -52.00
N GLU A 795 25.77 -35.69 -52.17
CA GLU A 795 26.68 -34.54 -52.10
C GLU A 795 26.80 -33.99 -50.68
N ASN A 796 27.99 -33.56 -50.27
CA ASN A 796 28.29 -32.83 -49.02
C ASN A 796 27.63 -33.39 -47.74
N LYS A 797 27.52 -34.72 -47.61
CA LYS A 797 26.85 -35.43 -46.50
C LYS A 797 25.39 -34.96 -46.23
N THR A 798 24.67 -34.50 -47.27
CA THR A 798 23.30 -33.94 -47.17
C THR A 798 22.20 -35.01 -46.97
N TYR A 799 22.33 -35.83 -45.93
CA TYR A 799 21.48 -37.00 -45.71
C TYR A 799 20.00 -36.64 -45.44
N ARG A 800 19.10 -37.51 -45.93
CA ARG A 800 17.65 -37.42 -45.77
C ARG A 800 17.13 -38.64 -45.02
N PRO A 801 16.11 -38.55 -44.17
CA PRO A 801 15.59 -39.71 -43.45
C PRO A 801 14.96 -40.75 -44.39
N VAL A 802 14.37 -40.30 -45.50
CA VAL A 802 13.78 -41.11 -46.57
C VAL A 802 14.34 -40.62 -47.91
N TYR A 803 14.62 -41.57 -48.79
CA TYR A 803 15.06 -41.39 -50.17
C TYR A 803 14.00 -41.95 -51.13
N ALA A 804 13.96 -41.40 -52.34
CA ALA A 804 13.15 -41.94 -53.43
C ALA A 804 13.90 -41.79 -54.76
N TYR A 805 13.68 -42.75 -55.67
CA TYR A 805 14.24 -42.77 -57.01
C TYR A 805 13.26 -43.44 -57.98
N GLN A 806 13.18 -42.93 -59.21
CA GLN A 806 12.24 -43.42 -60.23
C GLN A 806 12.98 -44.19 -61.33
N ILE A 807 12.81 -45.51 -61.37
CA ILE A 807 13.23 -46.35 -62.50
C ILE A 807 12.13 -46.26 -63.57
N LYS A 808 12.48 -46.09 -64.85
CA LYS A 808 11.52 -45.80 -65.92
C LYS A 808 11.34 -46.94 -66.91
N TYR A 809 10.20 -46.92 -67.62
CA TYR A 809 9.90 -47.75 -68.80
C TYR A 809 9.84 -49.27 -68.58
N LEU A 810 9.40 -49.74 -67.40
CA LEU A 810 9.22 -51.17 -67.14
C LEU A 810 7.95 -51.74 -67.81
N PRO A 811 8.00 -52.92 -68.46
CA PRO A 811 6.83 -53.56 -69.06
C PRO A 811 5.75 -53.98 -68.03
N TYR A 812 4.50 -54.03 -68.49
CA TYR A 812 3.34 -54.52 -67.73
C TYR A 812 3.45 -56.01 -67.32
N SER A 813 2.83 -56.36 -66.19
CA SER A 813 2.74 -57.70 -65.59
C SER A 813 4.07 -58.43 -65.30
N ALA A 814 5.21 -57.74 -65.42
CA ALA A 814 6.54 -58.28 -65.22
C ALA A 814 6.92 -58.42 -63.74
N LYS A 815 7.87 -59.32 -63.45
CA LYS A 815 8.37 -59.62 -62.10
C LYS A 815 9.87 -59.37 -62.03
N TYR A 816 10.29 -58.69 -60.97
CA TYR A 816 11.66 -58.29 -60.73
C TYR A 816 12.08 -58.56 -59.28
N LYS A 817 13.38 -58.73 -59.05
CA LYS A 817 14.00 -58.61 -57.72
C LYS A 817 14.77 -57.30 -57.65
N LEU A 818 14.39 -56.46 -56.70
CA LEU A 818 15.04 -55.19 -56.40
C LEU A 818 16.05 -55.39 -55.27
N TYR A 819 17.32 -55.14 -55.58
CA TYR A 819 18.43 -55.16 -54.64
C TYR A 819 18.91 -53.72 -54.41
N LEU A 820 19.09 -53.33 -53.15
CA LEU A 820 19.55 -52.00 -52.78
C LEU A 820 20.65 -52.10 -51.72
N GLN A 821 21.76 -51.41 -51.94
CA GLN A 821 22.87 -51.33 -50.98
C GLN A 821 23.38 -49.89 -50.86
N SER A 822 23.96 -49.54 -49.71
CA SER A 822 24.73 -48.31 -49.57
C SER A 822 26.19 -48.55 -49.97
N ALA A 823 26.94 -47.47 -50.22
CA ALA A 823 28.36 -47.52 -50.50
C ALA A 823 29.08 -46.23 -50.07
N ASN A 824 30.38 -46.37 -49.85
CA ASN A 824 31.33 -45.26 -49.77
C ASN A 824 32.45 -45.46 -50.82
N LEU A 825 33.53 -44.69 -50.73
CA LEU A 825 34.63 -44.76 -51.71
C LEU A 825 35.47 -46.05 -51.62
N ALA A 826 35.40 -46.80 -50.52
CA ALA A 826 36.20 -48.01 -50.27
C ALA A 826 35.36 -49.29 -50.15
N TYR A 827 34.13 -49.18 -49.64
CA TYR A 827 33.30 -50.32 -49.23
C TYR A 827 31.84 -50.20 -49.66
N LYS A 828 31.18 -51.35 -49.71
CA LYS A 828 29.78 -51.56 -50.10
C LYS A 828 29.06 -52.31 -48.96
N SER A 829 27.84 -51.93 -48.61
CA SER A 829 27.02 -52.71 -47.67
C SER A 829 26.51 -53.99 -48.32
N ASP A 830 25.97 -54.89 -47.48
CA ASP A 830 25.07 -55.95 -47.94
C ASP A 830 23.85 -55.38 -48.69
N PHE A 831 23.23 -56.21 -49.53
CA PHE A 831 22.00 -55.87 -50.23
C PHE A 831 20.76 -56.14 -49.36
N THR A 832 19.91 -55.13 -49.21
CA THR A 832 18.51 -55.31 -48.79
C THR A 832 17.69 -55.59 -50.06
N VAL A 833 16.83 -56.63 -50.04
CA VAL A 833 16.17 -57.17 -51.25
C VAL A 833 14.65 -57.25 -51.06
N ILE A 834 13.89 -56.85 -52.08
CA ILE A 834 12.43 -57.07 -52.16
C ILE A 834 12.01 -57.59 -53.55
N ASP A 835 10.95 -58.38 -53.59
CA ASP A 835 10.28 -58.77 -54.84
C ASP A 835 9.35 -57.63 -55.32
N VAL A 836 9.36 -57.36 -56.62
CA VAL A 836 8.60 -56.29 -57.28
C VAL A 836 7.81 -56.86 -58.44
N LYS A 837 6.50 -56.61 -58.48
CA LYS A 837 5.65 -56.86 -59.65
C LYS A 837 5.16 -55.52 -60.22
N THR A 838 5.21 -55.35 -61.54
CA THR A 838 4.54 -54.23 -62.23
C THR A 838 3.04 -54.49 -62.41
N ASP A 839 2.26 -53.45 -62.71
CA ASP A 839 0.80 -53.55 -62.76
C ASP A 839 0.29 -54.37 -63.94
N ASP A 840 -0.92 -54.89 -63.80
CA ASP A 840 -1.56 -55.71 -64.83
C ASP A 840 -2.36 -54.84 -65.81
N LEU A 841 -2.04 -54.98 -67.10
CA LEU A 841 -2.57 -54.12 -68.17
C LEU A 841 -4.10 -53.98 -68.14
N GLY A 842 -4.82 -55.06 -67.79
CA GLY A 842 -6.29 -55.09 -67.74
C GLY A 842 -6.94 -54.08 -66.79
N LYS A 843 -6.20 -53.56 -65.79
CA LYS A 843 -6.69 -52.47 -64.92
C LYS A 843 -6.74 -51.10 -65.62
N HIS A 844 -6.06 -50.97 -66.77
CA HIS A 844 -5.86 -49.72 -67.51
C HIS A 844 -6.64 -49.72 -68.85
N ILE A 845 -7.77 -50.43 -68.89
CA ILE A 845 -8.67 -50.57 -70.05
C ILE A 845 -10.12 -50.38 -69.59
N ASP A 846 -10.91 -49.51 -70.25
CA ASP A 846 -12.36 -49.42 -70.02
C ASP A 846 -13.09 -50.50 -70.82
N GLN A 847 -13.59 -51.52 -70.13
CA GLN A 847 -14.47 -52.55 -70.67
C GLN A 847 -15.81 -52.59 -69.91
N SER A 848 -16.30 -51.43 -69.47
CA SER A 848 -17.63 -51.30 -68.87
C SER A 848 -18.75 -51.55 -69.90
N PRO A 849 -19.66 -52.53 -69.68
CA PRO A 849 -20.87 -52.68 -70.49
C PRO A 849 -21.85 -51.56 -70.17
N LYS A 850 -22.57 -51.06 -71.19
CA LYS A 850 -23.40 -49.84 -71.08
C LYS A 850 -24.86 -50.18 -71.31
N LEU A 851 -25.73 -49.86 -70.34
CA LEU A 851 -27.18 -50.05 -70.46
C LEU A 851 -27.72 -49.12 -71.56
N VAL A 852 -28.49 -49.69 -72.50
CA VAL A 852 -29.05 -48.97 -73.66
C VAL A 852 -30.55 -48.77 -73.54
N GLU A 853 -31.27 -49.80 -73.10
CA GLU A 853 -32.74 -49.82 -73.08
C GLU A 853 -33.27 -50.77 -72.00
N LYS A 854 -34.48 -50.50 -71.52
CA LYS A 854 -35.10 -51.21 -70.39
C LYS A 854 -36.62 -51.15 -70.47
N THR A 855 -37.27 -52.30 -70.34
CA THR A 855 -38.73 -52.45 -70.31
C THR A 855 -39.21 -52.80 -68.89
N ASP A 856 -40.38 -53.41 -68.74
CA ASP A 856 -40.85 -54.03 -67.50
C ASP A 856 -40.38 -55.49 -67.32
N THR A 857 -39.92 -56.15 -68.40
CA THR A 857 -39.49 -57.55 -68.41
C THR A 857 -38.11 -57.82 -69.03
N THR A 858 -37.45 -56.85 -69.66
CA THR A 858 -36.13 -57.01 -70.32
C THR A 858 -35.20 -55.81 -70.11
N LEU A 859 -33.88 -56.06 -70.19
CA LEU A 859 -32.81 -55.07 -70.18
C LEU A 859 -31.88 -55.31 -71.38
N PHE A 860 -31.42 -54.26 -72.04
CA PHE A 860 -30.49 -54.33 -73.17
C PHE A 860 -29.18 -53.63 -72.86
N TYR A 861 -28.07 -54.36 -72.96
CA TYR A 861 -26.72 -53.85 -72.73
C TYR A 861 -25.88 -53.90 -74.01
N GLN A 862 -25.12 -52.83 -74.26
CA GLN A 862 -24.06 -52.82 -75.26
C GLN A 862 -22.73 -53.23 -74.63
N ILE A 863 -22.07 -54.18 -75.30
CA ILE A 863 -20.81 -54.78 -74.90
C ILE A 863 -19.64 -53.98 -75.52
N PRO A 864 -18.55 -53.72 -74.77
CA PRO A 864 -17.41 -52.97 -75.28
C PRO A 864 -16.68 -53.70 -76.41
N PRO A 865 -15.95 -52.98 -77.28
CA PRO A 865 -15.05 -53.59 -78.24
C PRO A 865 -13.89 -54.31 -77.56
N LEU A 866 -13.16 -55.14 -78.31
CA LEU A 866 -11.85 -55.65 -77.89
C LEU A 866 -10.80 -54.55 -78.05
N ASP A 867 -10.11 -54.18 -76.96
CA ASP A 867 -8.93 -53.29 -77.01
C ASP A 867 -7.81 -53.97 -77.82
N SER A 868 -7.16 -53.22 -78.71
CA SER A 868 -6.11 -53.73 -79.61
C SER A 868 -4.87 -54.30 -78.92
N ARG A 869 -4.71 -54.10 -77.61
CA ARG A 869 -3.64 -54.66 -76.79
C ARG A 869 -3.96 -56.03 -76.20
N LEU A 870 -5.23 -56.46 -76.20
CA LEU A 870 -5.67 -57.74 -75.61
C LEU A 870 -5.80 -58.84 -76.67
N ASP A 871 -5.45 -60.08 -76.30
CA ASP A 871 -5.59 -61.24 -77.19
C ASP A 871 -7.07 -61.62 -77.39
N TYR A 872 -7.83 -61.53 -76.31
CA TYR A 872 -9.30 -61.63 -76.23
C TYR A 872 -9.75 -61.26 -74.81
N TYR A 873 -11.05 -61.14 -74.60
CA TYR A 873 -11.63 -61.22 -73.25
C TYR A 873 -12.84 -62.18 -73.23
N THR A 874 -13.24 -62.65 -72.06
CA THR A 874 -14.52 -63.37 -71.88
C THR A 874 -15.43 -62.58 -70.96
N LEU A 875 -16.70 -62.44 -71.33
CA LEU A 875 -17.71 -61.77 -70.53
C LEU A 875 -18.64 -62.82 -69.93
N THR A 876 -18.70 -62.89 -68.61
CA THR A 876 -19.73 -63.63 -67.87
C THR A 876 -20.66 -62.65 -67.19
N VAL A 877 -21.95 -62.74 -67.49
CA VAL A 877 -23.00 -61.87 -66.98
C VAL A 877 -23.95 -62.70 -66.14
N PHE A 878 -24.06 -62.40 -64.85
CA PHE A 878 -25.05 -63.01 -63.97
C PHE A 878 -25.94 -61.95 -63.32
N VAL A 879 -27.13 -62.38 -62.93
CA VAL A 879 -28.18 -61.52 -62.38
C VAL A 879 -28.67 -62.14 -61.08
N GLN A 880 -28.92 -61.30 -60.08
CA GLN A 880 -29.56 -61.68 -58.81
C GLN A 880 -30.76 -60.77 -58.56
N ASP A 881 -31.88 -61.29 -58.07
CA ASP A 881 -32.97 -60.46 -57.51
C ASP A 881 -32.69 -60.05 -56.06
N PHE A 882 -33.38 -59.03 -55.55
CA PHE A 882 -33.27 -58.63 -54.13
C PHE A 882 -34.33 -59.33 -53.24
N ASN A 883 -34.54 -60.64 -53.41
CA ASN A 883 -35.46 -61.40 -52.56
C ASN A 883 -34.71 -62.10 -51.41
N GLU A 884 -34.70 -61.46 -50.24
CA GLU A 884 -34.08 -61.96 -49.00
C GLU A 884 -34.62 -63.33 -48.55
N SER A 885 -35.83 -63.71 -48.99
CA SER A 885 -36.48 -64.99 -48.67
C SER A 885 -35.89 -66.20 -49.40
N VAL A 886 -35.00 -65.99 -50.38
CA VAL A 886 -34.49 -67.03 -51.29
C VAL A 886 -32.96 -67.13 -51.16
N PRO A 887 -32.38 -68.31 -50.88
CA PRO A 887 -30.92 -68.49 -50.92
C PRO A 887 -30.41 -68.56 -52.37
N VAL A 888 -29.16 -68.14 -52.58
CA VAL A 888 -28.48 -68.27 -53.88
C VAL A 888 -28.32 -69.76 -54.25
N ASP A 889 -28.48 -70.08 -55.54
CA ASP A 889 -28.38 -71.45 -56.05
C ASP A 889 -26.98 -72.05 -55.83
N LYS A 890 -26.95 -73.25 -55.23
CA LYS A 890 -25.73 -74.00 -54.94
C LYS A 890 -24.99 -74.49 -56.18
N GLU A 891 -25.66 -74.62 -57.33
CA GLU A 891 -24.98 -74.88 -58.61
C GLU A 891 -24.15 -73.66 -59.05
N LEU A 892 -24.67 -72.44 -58.87
CA LEU A 892 -23.96 -71.20 -59.24
C LEU A 892 -22.70 -70.99 -58.39
N LEU A 893 -22.77 -71.33 -57.11
CA LEU A 893 -21.67 -71.17 -56.14
C LEU A 893 -20.46 -72.10 -56.40
N LYS A 894 -20.56 -73.06 -57.33
CA LYS A 894 -19.42 -73.90 -57.76
C LYS A 894 -18.39 -73.15 -58.61
N ASN A 895 -18.71 -71.97 -59.12
CA ASN A 895 -17.78 -71.14 -59.90
C ASN A 895 -17.19 -70.05 -59.00
N GLU A 896 -15.93 -70.21 -58.59
CA GLU A 896 -15.23 -69.31 -57.67
C GLU A 896 -15.28 -67.84 -58.14
N LYS A 897 -15.06 -67.58 -59.45
CA LYS A 897 -15.13 -66.22 -60.02
C LYS A 897 -16.50 -65.56 -59.79
N ILE A 898 -17.59 -66.33 -59.72
CA ILE A 898 -18.95 -65.84 -59.44
C ILE A 898 -19.21 -65.75 -57.93
N ALA A 899 -18.77 -66.75 -57.15
CA ALA A 899 -18.94 -66.79 -55.70
C ALA A 899 -18.28 -65.59 -54.99
N ASP A 900 -17.07 -65.21 -55.41
CA ASP A 900 -16.34 -64.03 -54.91
C ASP A 900 -17.00 -62.70 -55.31
N ASN A 901 -17.87 -62.71 -56.34
CA ASN A 901 -18.40 -61.51 -56.98
C ASN A 901 -19.90 -61.25 -56.80
N LEU A 902 -20.58 -62.02 -55.96
CA LEU A 902 -21.99 -61.80 -55.62
C LEU A 902 -22.27 -60.36 -55.15
N CYS A 903 -23.42 -59.81 -55.55
CA CYS A 903 -23.93 -58.56 -55.02
C CYS A 903 -24.49 -58.68 -53.59
N HIS A 904 -24.97 -59.88 -53.24
CA HIS A 904 -25.51 -60.26 -51.93
C HIS A 904 -25.69 -61.78 -51.86
N ASN A 905 -25.77 -62.31 -50.64
CA ASN A 905 -25.76 -63.74 -50.34
C ASN A 905 -27.15 -64.41 -50.42
N PHE A 906 -28.14 -63.68 -50.95
CA PHE A 906 -29.54 -64.08 -51.13
C PHE A 906 -30.02 -63.71 -52.54
N GLY A 907 -31.27 -64.06 -52.86
CA GLY A 907 -31.96 -63.72 -54.10
C GLY A 907 -31.88 -64.81 -55.17
N TYR A 908 -32.95 -64.92 -55.98
CA TYR A 908 -32.96 -65.79 -57.14
C TYR A 908 -31.88 -65.32 -58.13
N SER A 909 -30.93 -66.20 -58.43
CA SER A 909 -29.67 -65.86 -59.07
C SER A 909 -29.41 -66.79 -60.27
N TRP A 910 -29.02 -66.25 -61.42
CA TRP A 910 -28.69 -67.06 -62.61
C TRP A 910 -27.64 -66.39 -63.50
N ILE A 911 -26.85 -67.21 -64.19
CA ILE A 911 -26.01 -66.74 -65.30
C ILE A 911 -26.94 -66.39 -66.47
N SER A 912 -26.90 -65.14 -66.90
CA SER A 912 -27.65 -64.63 -68.04
C SER A 912 -26.94 -64.99 -69.35
N HIS A 913 -25.64 -64.72 -69.43
CA HIS A 913 -24.79 -64.95 -70.60
C HIS A 913 -23.38 -65.32 -70.15
N SER A 914 -22.66 -66.14 -70.93
CA SER A 914 -21.21 -66.26 -70.84
C SER A 914 -20.63 -66.56 -72.22
N PHE A 915 -19.69 -65.75 -72.70
CA PHE A 915 -19.09 -65.91 -74.04
C PHE A 915 -17.73 -65.19 -74.17
N LYS A 916 -16.95 -65.59 -75.18
CA LYS A 916 -15.64 -65.03 -75.52
C LYS A 916 -15.75 -63.97 -76.61
N VAL A 917 -15.22 -62.77 -76.36
CA VAL A 917 -15.11 -61.67 -77.33
C VAL A 917 -13.69 -61.62 -77.87
N ALA A 918 -13.54 -62.05 -79.12
CA ALA A 918 -12.29 -62.07 -79.87
C ALA A 918 -12.35 -61.21 -81.15
N THR A 919 -13.30 -60.26 -81.24
CA THR A 919 -13.48 -59.40 -82.42
C THR A 919 -13.88 -57.97 -82.03
N ASN A 920 -13.44 -56.99 -82.80
CA ASN A 920 -13.71 -55.56 -82.59
C ASN A 920 -15.09 -55.13 -83.14
N LYS A 921 -16.15 -55.87 -82.79
CA LYS A 921 -17.54 -55.51 -83.09
C LYS A 921 -18.35 -55.44 -81.80
N THR A 922 -18.87 -54.26 -81.46
CA THR A 922 -19.80 -54.13 -80.33
C THR A 922 -21.09 -54.87 -80.64
N SER A 923 -21.63 -55.56 -79.63
CA SER A 923 -22.87 -56.33 -79.72
C SER A 923 -23.83 -55.89 -78.60
N LYS A 924 -25.13 -56.14 -78.80
CA LYS A 924 -26.15 -55.94 -77.77
C LYS A 924 -26.60 -57.29 -77.23
N ILE A 925 -26.66 -57.44 -75.91
CA ILE A 925 -27.28 -58.60 -75.25
C ILE A 925 -28.57 -58.20 -74.57
N MET A 926 -29.53 -59.12 -74.55
CA MET A 926 -30.84 -58.97 -73.92
C MET A 926 -30.92 -59.85 -72.67
N ILE A 927 -31.06 -59.22 -71.52
CA ILE A 927 -31.24 -59.89 -70.23
C ILE A 927 -32.73 -59.94 -69.90
N GLY A 928 -33.23 -61.09 -69.47
CA GLY A 928 -34.58 -61.22 -68.90
C GLY A 928 -35.60 -62.01 -69.71
N ASN A 929 -35.19 -62.94 -70.58
CA ASN A 929 -36.09 -63.81 -71.33
C ASN A 929 -37.05 -64.62 -70.41
N GLY A 930 -38.23 -64.08 -70.11
CA GLY A 930 -39.21 -64.63 -69.17
C GLY A 930 -38.85 -64.57 -67.67
N LYS A 931 -37.67 -64.04 -67.30
CA LYS A 931 -37.11 -64.13 -65.93
C LYS A 931 -37.08 -62.83 -65.11
N LEU A 932 -37.41 -61.67 -65.67
CA LEU A 932 -37.54 -60.42 -64.91
C LEU A 932 -39.01 -60.09 -64.68
N HIS A 933 -39.35 -59.71 -63.45
CA HIS A 933 -40.70 -59.32 -63.06
C HIS A 933 -40.84 -57.79 -62.88
N PRO A 934 -41.99 -57.19 -63.24
CA PRO A 934 -42.27 -55.78 -62.98
C PRO A 934 -42.05 -55.36 -61.51
N LEU A 935 -41.71 -54.08 -61.27
CA LEU A 935 -41.45 -53.46 -59.95
C LEU A 935 -40.31 -54.03 -59.08
N THR A 936 -39.83 -55.25 -59.34
CA THR A 936 -38.74 -55.90 -58.60
C THR A 936 -37.37 -55.26 -58.87
N LYS A 937 -36.40 -55.46 -57.97
CA LYS A 937 -35.01 -55.00 -58.10
C LYS A 937 -34.10 -56.17 -58.47
N TYR A 938 -33.09 -55.90 -59.30
CA TYR A 938 -32.03 -56.84 -59.66
C TYR A 938 -30.66 -56.18 -59.54
N CYS A 939 -29.64 -56.99 -59.26
CA CYS A 939 -28.23 -56.65 -59.45
C CYS A 939 -27.71 -57.43 -60.66
N VAL A 940 -27.11 -56.73 -61.62
CA VAL A 940 -26.45 -57.32 -62.79
C VAL A 940 -24.95 -57.17 -62.59
N THR A 941 -24.23 -58.30 -62.62
CA THR A 941 -22.76 -58.33 -62.49
C THR A 941 -22.13 -58.84 -63.77
N PHE A 942 -21.13 -58.10 -64.24
CA PHE A 942 -20.36 -58.37 -65.44
C PHE A 942 -18.91 -58.66 -65.02
N ILE A 943 -18.48 -59.91 -65.19
CA ILE A 943 -17.08 -60.32 -65.01
C ILE A 943 -16.44 -60.35 -66.40
N VAL A 944 -15.39 -59.54 -66.58
CA VAL A 944 -14.58 -59.43 -67.79
C VAL A 944 -13.22 -60.06 -67.51
N THR A 945 -13.03 -61.29 -67.95
CA THR A 945 -11.72 -61.97 -67.92
C THR A 945 -10.91 -61.55 -69.15
N ASN A 946 -9.94 -60.67 -68.98
CA ASN A 946 -9.00 -60.26 -70.01
C ASN A 946 -7.86 -61.26 -70.14
N ASN A 947 -7.45 -61.61 -71.36
CA ASN A 947 -6.20 -62.31 -71.62
C ASN A 947 -5.19 -61.37 -72.29
N PHE A 948 -4.00 -61.27 -71.71
CA PHE A 948 -2.86 -60.53 -72.25
C PHE A 948 -1.59 -61.38 -72.17
N LYS A 949 -1.01 -61.73 -73.31
CA LYS A 949 0.23 -62.53 -73.44
C LYS A 949 0.17 -63.88 -72.69
N GLY A 950 -1.03 -64.44 -72.53
CA GLY A 950 -1.27 -65.70 -71.83
C GLY A 950 -1.56 -65.58 -70.32
N ALA A 951 -1.66 -64.36 -69.78
CA ALA A 951 -2.12 -64.12 -68.42
C ALA A 951 -3.60 -63.68 -68.40
N GLU A 952 -4.43 -64.38 -67.63
CA GLU A 952 -5.81 -63.95 -67.35
C GLU A 952 -5.88 -62.91 -66.21
N HIS A 953 -6.76 -61.92 -66.35
CA HIS A 953 -7.06 -60.92 -65.33
C HIS A 953 -8.55 -60.57 -65.32
N ASP A 954 -9.21 -60.71 -64.16
CA ASP A 954 -10.64 -60.45 -64.01
C ASP A 954 -10.94 -59.01 -63.56
N VAL A 955 -11.72 -58.30 -64.37
CA VAL A 955 -12.26 -56.96 -64.07
C VAL A 955 -13.78 -57.07 -63.89
N VAL A 956 -14.34 -56.46 -62.83
CA VAL A 956 -15.74 -56.70 -62.45
C VAL A 956 -16.53 -55.41 -62.34
N TYR A 957 -17.65 -55.33 -63.07
CA TYR A 957 -18.59 -54.22 -63.05
C TYR A 957 -19.94 -54.69 -62.48
N ARG A 958 -20.61 -53.87 -61.65
CA ARG A 958 -21.89 -54.21 -61.00
C ARG A 958 -22.88 -53.06 -61.13
N GLU A 959 -24.11 -53.33 -61.55
CA GLU A 959 -25.20 -52.35 -61.70
C GLU A 959 -26.47 -52.81 -60.98
N LYS A 960 -27.22 -51.89 -60.35
CA LYS A 960 -28.44 -52.18 -59.58
C LYS A 960 -29.65 -51.49 -60.21
N ILE A 961 -30.60 -52.28 -60.71
CA ILE A 961 -31.74 -51.82 -61.54
C ILE A 961 -33.06 -52.22 -60.88
N ARG A 962 -34.12 -51.43 -61.11
CA ARG A 962 -35.51 -51.74 -60.71
C ARG A 962 -36.46 -51.69 -61.89
N MET A 963 -37.25 -52.74 -62.11
CA MET A 963 -38.16 -52.85 -63.26
C MET A 963 -39.37 -51.91 -63.16
N SER A 964 -39.95 -51.56 -64.32
CA SER A 964 -41.05 -50.60 -64.45
C SER A 964 -42.42 -51.19 -64.08
N LYS A 965 -43.50 -50.39 -64.18
CA LYS A 965 -44.90 -50.78 -63.94
C LYS A 965 -45.75 -50.50 -65.19
N SER A 966 -46.61 -51.44 -65.56
CA SER A 966 -47.54 -51.31 -66.70
C SER A 966 -48.69 -50.30 -66.41
N VAL A 967 -49.30 -49.75 -67.48
CA VAL A 967 -50.12 -48.53 -67.46
C VAL A 967 -51.47 -48.74 -68.16
N VAL A 968 -52.57 -48.30 -67.52
CA VAL A 968 -53.91 -48.15 -68.11
C VAL A 968 -54.52 -46.82 -67.63
N PRO A 969 -55.15 -45.98 -68.49
CA PRO A 969 -55.54 -44.62 -68.11
C PRO A 969 -57.04 -44.43 -67.78
N SER A 970 -57.39 -43.50 -66.87
CA SER A 970 -58.23 -42.32 -67.22
C SER A 970 -58.54 -41.36 -66.04
N LYS A 971 -58.81 -40.09 -66.41
CA LYS A 971 -59.65 -39.05 -65.77
C LYS A 971 -59.20 -38.31 -64.48
N LYS A 972 -59.64 -37.04 -64.45
CA LYS A 972 -59.48 -35.95 -63.46
C LYS A 972 -60.47 -36.16 -62.28
N ALA A 973 -60.46 -35.47 -61.12
CA ALA A 973 -59.83 -34.23 -60.62
C ALA A 973 -59.91 -34.22 -59.05
N SER A 974 -59.59 -33.22 -58.21
CA SER A 974 -59.01 -31.85 -58.31
C SER A 974 -58.65 -31.26 -56.91
N THR A 975 -57.64 -30.36 -56.86
CA THR A 975 -57.50 -29.17 -55.97
C THR A 975 -57.65 -29.25 -54.42
N SER A 976 -56.50 -29.19 -53.72
CA SER A 976 -56.16 -28.26 -52.60
C SER A 976 -54.69 -28.55 -52.18
N GLY A 977 -53.84 -27.66 -51.67
CA GLY A 977 -53.98 -26.28 -51.18
C GLY A 977 -53.21 -26.12 -49.85
N PHE A 978 -52.63 -24.94 -49.54
CA PHE A 978 -51.89 -24.59 -48.29
C PHE A 978 -50.50 -25.25 -48.09
N ASP A 979 -49.47 -24.61 -47.49
CA ASP A 979 -49.22 -23.15 -47.32
C ASP A 979 -47.72 -22.86 -47.04
N PRO A 980 -47.16 -21.69 -47.40
CA PRO A 980 -45.74 -21.36 -47.19
C PRO A 980 -45.43 -20.74 -45.80
N LEU A 981 -46.34 -20.83 -44.84
CA LEU A 981 -46.37 -19.95 -43.66
C LEU A 981 -45.31 -20.27 -42.58
N TYR A 982 -44.72 -21.47 -42.59
CA TYR A 982 -43.76 -21.91 -41.56
C TYR A 982 -42.36 -21.28 -41.67
N MET A 983 -41.91 -20.87 -42.86
CA MET A 983 -40.57 -20.25 -43.02
C MET A 983 -40.52 -18.80 -42.53
N LEU A 984 -41.64 -18.07 -42.53
CA LEU A 984 -41.69 -16.68 -42.07
C LEU A 984 -41.59 -16.57 -40.54
N LEU A 985 -42.16 -17.55 -39.82
CA LEU A 985 -42.21 -17.54 -38.35
C LEU A 985 -40.83 -17.71 -37.70
N LEU A 986 -39.93 -18.48 -38.34
CA LEU A 986 -38.57 -18.70 -37.85
C LEU A 986 -37.70 -17.44 -37.97
N LEU A 987 -37.90 -16.67 -39.06
CA LEU A 987 -37.13 -15.46 -39.36
C LEU A 987 -37.51 -14.27 -38.46
N LEU A 988 -38.78 -14.15 -38.07
CA LEU A 988 -39.26 -13.09 -37.18
C LEU A 988 -38.77 -13.22 -35.72
N LEU A 989 -38.31 -14.39 -35.30
CA LEU A 989 -37.83 -14.63 -33.93
C LEU A 989 -36.38 -14.19 -33.66
N LEU A 990 -35.53 -14.09 -34.69
CA LEU A 990 -34.11 -13.78 -34.53
C LEU A 990 -33.84 -12.27 -34.33
N VAL A 991 -34.63 -11.41 -34.97
CA VAL A 991 -34.47 -9.95 -34.94
C VAL A 991 -34.55 -9.34 -33.52
N PRO A 992 -35.56 -9.64 -32.66
CA PRO A 992 -35.64 -9.03 -31.33
C PRO A 992 -34.51 -9.48 -30.38
N ILE A 993 -33.99 -10.70 -30.54
CA ILE A 993 -32.91 -11.23 -29.69
C ILE A 993 -31.60 -10.47 -29.98
N GLY A 994 -31.26 -10.28 -31.26
CA GLY A 994 -30.12 -9.46 -31.66
C GLY A 994 -30.22 -8.01 -31.18
N PHE A 995 -31.42 -7.42 -31.26
CA PHE A 995 -31.67 -6.05 -30.78
C PHE A 995 -31.49 -5.89 -29.27
N LEU A 996 -31.88 -6.88 -28.46
CA LEU A 996 -31.67 -6.87 -27.01
C LEU A 996 -30.18 -6.98 -26.64
N ILE A 997 -29.42 -7.85 -27.30
CA ILE A 997 -27.97 -8.00 -27.08
C ILE A 997 -27.24 -6.69 -27.46
N TYR A 998 -27.56 -6.11 -28.62
CA TYR A 998 -27.03 -4.82 -29.06
C TYR A 998 -27.35 -3.69 -28.06
N ARG A 999 -28.58 -3.63 -27.54
CA ARG A 999 -29.02 -2.60 -26.59
C ARG A 999 -28.45 -2.78 -25.18
N TYR A 1000 -28.08 -3.99 -24.79
CA TYR A 1000 -27.37 -4.27 -23.53
C TYR A 1000 -25.93 -3.72 -23.59
N LEU A 1001 -25.20 -4.03 -24.67
CA LEU A 1001 -23.82 -3.55 -24.88
C LEU A 1001 -23.77 -2.02 -25.02
N ARG A 1002 -24.73 -1.40 -25.71
CA ARG A 1002 -24.77 0.05 -25.95
C ARG A 1002 -25.12 0.90 -24.71
N LYS A 1003 -25.35 0.31 -23.52
CA LYS A 1003 -25.75 1.06 -22.30
C LYS A 1003 -24.62 1.30 -21.29
N LYS A 1004 -23.35 1.03 -21.62
CA LYS A 1004 -22.19 1.29 -20.73
C LYS A 1004 -21.15 2.20 -21.40
N LYS A 1005 -21.04 3.44 -20.87
CA LYS A 1005 -20.15 4.56 -21.26
C LYS A 1005 -20.50 5.35 -22.54
N ILE A 1006 -20.59 6.67 -22.39
CA ILE A 1006 -19.87 7.74 -23.12
C ILE A 1006 -20.10 9.07 -22.36
N ILE A 1007 -19.31 10.11 -22.63
CA ILE A 1007 -19.15 11.41 -21.91
C ILE A 1007 -18.18 11.29 -20.71
N GLN A 1008 -17.07 12.05 -20.61
CA GLN A 1008 -16.36 13.03 -21.49
C GLN A 1008 -14.91 13.23 -20.93
N LYS A 1009 -13.90 13.90 -21.55
CA LYS A 1009 -13.66 14.52 -22.88
C LYS A 1009 -12.13 14.71 -23.08
N GLN A 1010 -11.58 14.48 -24.29
CA GLN A 1010 -10.34 15.09 -24.86
C GLN A 1010 -8.97 14.90 -24.12
N ASP A 1011 -7.80 15.07 -24.75
CA ASP A 1011 -7.49 15.64 -26.09
C ASP A 1011 -6.33 14.96 -26.86
N GLU A 1012 -6.27 15.27 -28.16
CA GLU A 1012 -5.14 15.29 -29.13
C GLU A 1012 -4.25 14.06 -29.52
N ASN A 1013 -4.34 13.74 -30.82
CA ASN A 1013 -3.27 13.64 -31.86
C ASN A 1013 -2.67 12.31 -32.38
N ASN A 1014 -2.65 12.28 -33.73
CA ASN A 1014 -1.81 11.56 -34.70
C ASN A 1014 -1.90 10.02 -34.88
N ASP A 1015 -2.82 9.64 -35.76
CA ASP A 1015 -2.57 9.00 -37.08
C ASP A 1015 -1.71 7.72 -37.26
N ASN A 1016 -2.18 6.94 -38.25
CA ASN A 1016 -1.57 5.80 -38.96
C ASN A 1016 -1.76 4.39 -38.35
N VAL A 1017 -1.97 3.31 -39.12
CA VAL A 1017 -2.69 3.05 -40.40
C VAL A 1017 -2.68 1.51 -40.66
N TYR A 1018 -3.67 0.99 -41.40
CA TYR A 1018 -3.85 -0.43 -41.86
C TYR A 1018 -3.95 -1.57 -40.83
N GLU A 1019 -5.20 -1.99 -40.59
CA GLU A 1019 -5.83 -3.29 -40.92
C GLU A 1019 -5.08 -4.65 -40.84
N SER A 1020 -5.91 -5.69 -40.72
CA SER A 1020 -5.57 -7.07 -40.35
C SER A 1020 -5.69 -8.10 -41.48
N LEU A 1021 -4.82 -9.09 -41.46
CA LEU A 1021 -5.04 -10.46 -41.97
C LEU A 1021 -5.80 -11.30 -40.90
N PRO A 1022 -6.31 -12.54 -41.13
CA PRO A 1022 -5.89 -13.51 -42.17
C PRO A 1022 -6.94 -14.49 -42.78
N PHE A 1023 -6.46 -15.31 -43.75
CA PHE A 1023 -7.00 -16.61 -44.27
C PHE A 1023 -8.40 -16.58 -44.96
N GLU A 1024 -8.75 -17.38 -45.98
CA GLU A 1024 -8.10 -18.41 -46.85
C GLU A 1024 -8.83 -18.36 -48.25
N GLU A 1025 -8.73 -19.20 -49.31
CA GLU A 1025 -8.26 -20.58 -49.57
C GLU A 1025 -8.00 -20.78 -51.12
N CYS A 1026 -7.66 -22.00 -51.57
CA CYS A 1026 -7.88 -22.63 -52.92
C CYS A 1026 -7.30 -22.12 -54.28
N ASP A 1027 -6.51 -22.99 -54.91
CA ASP A 1027 -6.57 -23.56 -56.28
C ASP A 1027 -6.59 -22.76 -57.63
N SER A 1028 -5.44 -22.85 -58.32
CA SER A 1028 -5.24 -23.31 -59.72
C SER A 1028 -5.56 -22.45 -60.98
N ASN A 1029 -4.50 -22.24 -61.78
CA ASN A 1029 -4.40 -22.25 -63.27
C ASN A 1029 -5.30 -21.35 -64.16
N PHE A 1030 -4.67 -20.47 -64.95
CA PHE A 1030 -4.38 -20.72 -66.39
C PHE A 1030 -3.31 -19.75 -66.97
N ALA A 1031 -2.87 -19.97 -68.22
CA ALA A 1031 -1.78 -19.26 -68.93
C ALA A 1031 -2.13 -17.77 -69.30
N ILE A 1032 -1.24 -16.88 -69.77
CA ILE A 1032 -0.29 -16.90 -70.93
C ILE A 1032 0.84 -15.89 -70.60
N ASN A 1033 2.13 -16.25 -70.45
CA ASN A 1033 3.19 -16.49 -71.46
C ASN A 1033 3.62 -15.27 -72.30
N GLU A 1034 4.87 -14.79 -72.12
CA GLU A 1034 5.74 -14.44 -73.26
C GLU A 1034 7.25 -14.39 -72.91
N HIS A 1035 8.07 -14.77 -73.90
CA HIS A 1035 9.54 -14.82 -73.98
C HIS A 1035 10.32 -15.73 -72.98
N TYR A 1036 11.13 -16.72 -73.41
CA TYR A 1036 12.28 -16.76 -74.36
C TYR A 1036 13.55 -16.05 -73.82
N ASP A 1037 14.75 -16.64 -73.88
CA ASP A 1037 15.18 -17.92 -74.49
C ASP A 1037 16.46 -18.50 -73.81
N HIS A 1038 16.83 -19.70 -74.26
CA HIS A 1038 18.18 -20.26 -74.44
C HIS A 1038 18.81 -21.21 -73.41
N LEU A 1039 18.82 -22.48 -73.84
CA LEU A 1039 19.92 -23.45 -73.75
C LEU A 1039 20.18 -24.09 -72.36
N ASN A 1040 20.54 -25.38 -72.26
CA ASN A 1040 20.81 -26.36 -73.31
C ASN A 1040 20.47 -27.78 -72.82
N HIS A 1041 20.00 -28.64 -73.72
CA HIS A 1041 20.07 -30.09 -73.52
C HIS A 1041 20.93 -30.70 -74.63
N LYS A 1042 21.67 -31.73 -74.26
CA LYS A 1042 22.06 -32.81 -75.17
C LYS A 1042 21.54 -34.12 -74.61
#